data_AF-A0A126NY05-F1
#
_entry.id   AF-A0A126NY05-F1
#
_cell.length_a   1.000
_cell.length_b   1.000
_cell.length_c   1.000
_cell.angle_alpha   90.00
_cell.angle_beta   90.00
_cell.angle_gamma   90.00
#
_symmetry.space_group_name_H-M   'P 1'
#
loop_
_entity.id
_entity.type
_entity.pdbx_description
1 polymer ?
#
loop_
_entity_poly.entity_id
_entity_poly.type
_entity_poly.pdbx_seq_one_letter_code
_entity_poly.pdbx_strand_id
1 'polypeptide(L)'
;MNHPLLRGLRSSLLALVVGGATIIGFFWLSAALIGELAASRLWIKQPDFTETSRSNEDLFAQALESGVIWLDPAGPVIRSQPCEALYDASLVVKTAQDTKPFSRTLLDRMCNLPAGQQIRSEMLAWNNSFLIAAARDDRALDRRCADGTPLDLPVVPAGCRPSSWTARVAQTTDLAAPLNTMPGAVPPPRDFADFATRRGNQLSDWAVFGPLRQRDDRLALTTRLPVGTRKITVDVVLDAARIVAGSERVALDPRRDEQTIRIAGLSIAAERICSDSDEIASCAEAASQGLPHGWRFAISGQRRREVELVVEGSPVQAVPPSARDILGGSGVETSDGKVRLWRSSHIEANCERAKAKLDCELSWRGAVTQRRGGGGRPLSFADGSPALDPSGVPTPLVDELGLTAMIGYGSGDVGSLASAVGRARTREDLVLTIEPRLQRLVQEAVYAQMGERVARGKRPRRPGPLPVNLAPEQEPPDQGDGRAVVLLMDAADEPGSILGLASWPDFVPGMHSWDIQALSTGRDSDSPLAGHGWRAGDVHTMPGSTFKLVTGLAGVMATKEQPRLVDIITGRLPPANQAQIFGMGGGGLSVDGVAIANYGGAGFNVGILAPSATGCPDMGRGAQIGFCEALIKSSNLWFAGLALTMDGSKVGGRPTTQAARTGTLLASLTEHLYPISQPGQLAQPGVDMTRGIVPGAQRLMAEPIDLAVEDKRNARRIDLATNSYGQGVRATPVAMAAIYGSLGARKVIRPRLLKPVSDVKETPEPHEGQPVIPGMDPKLAEPFLDGAQRGLFGVVNSPSGTAAGVMASLPPEIRRRIFGKTGTADTVEGMNSAWFAGWMNDVAGRRRVAFACLVSHTRETGGRACGRLMAGVLAKVAALGDKK
;
A
#
# COMPACT_ATOMS: atom_id res chain seq x y z
N MET A 1 2.99 38.15 54.83
CA MET A 1 3.72 39.01 53.86
C MET A 1 4.03 38.16 52.63
N ASN A 2 3.40 38.43 51.47
CA ASN A 2 3.65 37.70 50.22
C ASN A 2 4.38 38.63 49.24
N HIS A 3 5.66 38.35 48.95
CA HIS A 3 6.45 39.18 48.03
C HIS A 3 6.28 38.72 46.56
N PRO A 4 5.99 39.62 45.60
CA PRO A 4 5.70 39.22 44.21
C PRO A 4 6.85 38.48 43.48
N LEU A 5 8.10 38.76 43.85
CA LEU A 5 9.30 38.25 43.17
C LEU A 5 9.50 36.73 43.30
N LEU A 6 8.95 36.09 44.34
CA LEU A 6 9.13 34.65 44.57
C LEU A 6 8.25 33.74 43.68
N ARG A 7 7.23 34.29 43.00
CA ARG A 7 6.45 33.53 42.01
C ARG A 7 7.16 33.40 40.66
N GLY A 8 7.94 34.40 40.25
CA GLY A 8 8.67 34.38 38.98
C GLY A 8 9.80 33.34 38.95
N LEU A 9 10.62 33.24 40.01
CA LEU A 9 11.72 32.27 40.04
C LEU A 9 11.26 30.81 40.02
N ARG A 10 10.11 30.49 40.65
CA ARG A 10 9.59 29.12 40.68
C ARG A 10 9.05 28.64 39.34
N SER A 11 8.48 29.52 38.51
CA SER A 11 8.08 29.18 37.15
C SER A 11 9.28 28.97 36.21
N SER A 12 10.32 29.81 36.32
CA SER A 12 11.53 29.67 35.48
C SER A 12 12.35 28.42 35.80
N LEU A 13 12.49 28.03 37.07
CA LEU A 13 13.19 26.79 37.43
C LEU A 13 12.42 25.54 36.98
N LEU A 14 11.09 25.55 37.05
CA LEU A 14 10.28 24.41 36.61
C LEU A 14 10.38 24.22 35.09
N ALA A 15 10.40 25.31 34.32
CA ALA A 15 10.61 25.26 32.87
C ALA A 15 11.99 24.68 32.49
N LEU A 16 13.06 25.05 33.20
CA LEU A 16 14.40 24.50 32.97
C LEU A 16 14.50 22.99 33.30
N VAL A 17 13.86 22.54 34.39
CA VAL A 17 13.86 21.11 34.77
C VAL A 17 13.00 20.28 33.82
N VAL A 18 11.84 20.78 33.40
CA VAL A 18 10.99 20.10 32.39
C VAL A 18 11.71 20.05 31.04
N GLY A 19 12.33 21.14 30.59
CA GLY A 19 13.08 21.19 29.33
C GLY A 19 14.31 20.27 29.31
N GLY A 20 15.05 20.19 30.42
CA GLY A 20 16.19 19.26 30.54
C GLY A 20 15.76 17.79 30.49
N ALA A 21 14.60 17.45 31.07
CA ALA A 21 14.07 16.09 31.06
C ALA A 21 13.57 15.66 29.66
N THR A 22 12.93 16.56 28.90
CA THR A 22 12.51 16.25 27.52
C THR A 22 13.71 16.03 26.60
N ILE A 23 14.77 16.84 26.71
CA ILE A 23 15.98 16.70 25.87
C ILE A 23 16.66 15.34 26.09
N ILE A 24 16.86 14.92 27.34
CA ILE A 24 17.50 13.62 27.65
C ILE A 24 16.61 12.44 27.22
N GLY A 25 15.28 12.56 27.38
CA GLY A 25 14.34 11.56 26.87
C GLY A 25 14.38 11.41 25.34
N PHE A 26 14.52 12.53 24.63
CA PHE A 26 14.58 12.57 23.16
C PHE A 26 15.84 11.86 22.62
N PHE A 27 17.01 12.14 23.18
CA PHE A 27 18.26 11.46 22.80
C PHE A 27 18.25 9.94 23.04
N TRP A 28 17.51 9.47 24.06
CA TRP A 28 17.41 8.03 24.33
C TRP A 28 16.39 7.33 23.40
N LEU A 29 15.33 8.03 22.99
CA LEU A 29 14.37 7.55 22.00
C LEU A 29 14.99 7.45 20.59
N SER A 30 15.78 8.44 20.17
CA SER A 30 16.44 8.42 18.85
C SER A 30 17.50 7.33 18.72
N ALA A 31 18.24 7.01 19.79
CA ALA A 31 19.22 5.92 19.78
C ALA A 31 18.60 4.53 19.55
N ALA A 32 17.40 4.29 20.11
CA ALA A 32 16.66 3.03 19.89
C ALA A 32 16.12 2.94 18.45
N LEU A 33 15.53 4.02 17.93
CA LEU A 33 14.99 4.10 16.57
C LEU A 33 16.05 3.85 15.47
N ILE A 34 17.31 4.22 15.73
CA ILE A 34 18.44 4.00 14.81
C ILE A 34 18.92 2.54 14.82
N GLY A 35 18.96 1.90 16.00
CA GLY A 35 19.19 0.45 16.08
C GLY A 35 18.09 -0.34 15.37
N GLU A 36 16.85 0.11 15.55
CA GLU A 36 15.65 -0.41 14.89
C GLU A 36 15.44 0.12 13.45
N LEU A 37 16.50 0.54 12.75
CA LEU A 37 16.54 0.68 11.29
C LEU A 37 17.60 -0.22 10.63
N ALA A 38 18.53 -0.77 11.41
CA ALA A 38 19.63 -1.59 10.92
C ALA A 38 19.21 -3.02 10.51
N ALA A 39 18.18 -3.60 11.15
CA ALA A 39 17.83 -5.00 10.91
C ALA A 39 16.88 -5.25 9.71
N SER A 40 16.20 -4.25 9.14
CA SER A 40 15.47 -4.42 7.84
C SER A 40 16.48 -4.45 6.71
N ARG A 41 17.62 -3.76 6.86
CA ARG A 41 18.71 -3.78 5.87
C ARG A 41 19.36 -5.18 5.76
N LEU A 42 19.17 -6.07 6.74
CA LEU A 42 19.62 -7.48 6.66
C LEU A 42 18.75 -8.34 5.72
N TRP A 43 17.59 -7.86 5.28
CA TRP A 43 16.72 -8.49 4.27
C TRP A 43 17.33 -8.45 2.86
N ILE A 44 18.35 -7.61 2.62
CA ILE A 44 19.02 -7.40 1.32
C ILE A 44 20.16 -8.43 1.13
N LYS A 45 19.88 -9.73 1.28
CA LYS A 45 20.89 -10.80 1.07
C LYS A 45 20.38 -11.98 0.22
N GLN A 46 20.22 -11.69 -1.08
CA GLN A 46 20.20 -12.63 -2.24
C GLN A 46 19.02 -13.63 -2.30
N PRO A 47 18.71 -14.32 -3.43
CA PRO A 47 19.23 -14.24 -4.81
C PRO A 47 18.13 -13.88 -5.87
N ASP A 48 18.37 -13.57 -7.15
CA ASP A 48 19.60 -13.34 -7.93
C ASP A 48 19.32 -12.52 -9.21
N PHE A 49 19.73 -11.25 -9.25
CA PHE A 49 19.93 -10.42 -10.47
C PHE A 49 21.28 -9.73 -10.36
N THR A 50 22.23 -10.45 -9.77
CA THR A 50 23.25 -9.83 -8.92
C THR A 50 24.37 -9.20 -9.70
N GLU A 51 24.94 -9.85 -10.71
CA GLU A 51 26.24 -9.43 -11.24
C GLU A 51 26.28 -8.00 -11.80
N THR A 52 25.30 -7.55 -12.57
CA THR A 52 25.31 -6.17 -13.12
C THR A 52 24.90 -5.12 -12.10
N SER A 53 23.83 -5.33 -11.33
CA SER A 53 23.44 -4.35 -10.29
C SER A 53 24.45 -4.27 -9.15
N ARG A 54 25.05 -5.40 -8.76
CA ARG A 54 26.09 -5.46 -7.73
C ARG A 54 27.42 -4.93 -8.26
N SER A 55 27.81 -5.19 -9.50
CA SER A 55 28.99 -4.52 -10.07
C SER A 55 28.80 -3.00 -10.20
N ASN A 56 27.59 -2.51 -10.45
CA ASN A 56 27.29 -1.08 -10.39
C ASN A 56 27.37 -0.55 -8.94
N GLU A 57 26.80 -1.25 -7.97
CA GLU A 57 26.84 -0.91 -6.54
C GLU A 57 28.28 -0.91 -6.00
N ASP A 58 29.03 -1.98 -6.25
CA ASP A 58 30.44 -2.15 -5.90
C ASP A 58 31.31 -1.09 -6.59
N LEU A 59 31.08 -0.79 -7.88
CA LEU A 59 31.80 0.26 -8.62
C LEU A 59 31.45 1.67 -8.10
N PHE A 60 30.19 1.92 -7.73
CA PHE A 60 29.74 3.19 -7.13
C PHE A 60 30.36 3.40 -5.75
N ALA A 61 30.31 2.38 -4.88
CA ALA A 61 30.92 2.39 -3.57
C ALA A 61 32.45 2.58 -3.66
N GLN A 62 33.13 1.80 -4.51
CA GLN A 62 34.57 1.96 -4.76
C GLN A 62 34.89 3.35 -5.33
N ALA A 63 34.04 3.92 -6.19
CA ALA A 63 34.23 5.27 -6.72
C ALA A 63 34.03 6.37 -5.66
N LEU A 64 33.11 6.21 -4.70
CA LEU A 64 32.97 7.07 -3.53
C LEU A 64 34.20 6.96 -2.61
N GLU A 65 34.55 5.73 -2.22
CA GLU A 65 35.66 5.45 -1.30
C GLU A 65 37.00 5.99 -1.82
N SER A 66 37.23 5.94 -3.14
CA SER A 66 38.44 6.42 -3.80
C SER A 66 38.38 7.88 -4.28
N GLY A 67 37.28 8.61 -4.06
CA GLY A 67 37.15 10.02 -4.50
C GLY A 67 37.08 10.22 -6.02
N VAL A 68 36.69 9.16 -6.76
CA VAL A 68 36.33 9.27 -8.18
C VAL A 68 34.96 9.95 -8.33
N ILE A 69 34.06 9.77 -7.36
CA ILE A 69 32.80 10.52 -7.22
C ILE A 69 32.64 11.04 -5.79
N TRP A 70 31.98 12.19 -5.61
CA TRP A 70 31.74 12.81 -4.30
C TRP A 70 30.55 13.77 -4.34
N LEU A 71 29.96 14.10 -3.18
CA LEU A 71 28.98 15.19 -3.08
C LEU A 71 29.67 16.54 -2.88
N ASP A 72 29.18 17.59 -3.54
CA ASP A 72 29.62 18.96 -3.33
C ASP A 72 29.25 19.45 -1.91
N PRO A 73 30.20 19.97 -1.09
CA PRO A 73 29.85 20.50 0.23
C PRO A 73 28.92 21.73 0.20
N ALA A 74 28.83 22.42 -0.94
CA ALA A 74 28.04 23.64 -1.12
C ALA A 74 26.58 23.38 -1.57
N GLY A 75 26.21 22.13 -1.89
CA GLY A 75 24.86 21.79 -2.33
C GLY A 75 24.73 20.34 -2.78
N PRO A 76 23.52 19.82 -3.05
CA PRO A 76 23.28 18.39 -3.20
C PRO A 76 23.69 17.83 -4.58
N VAL A 77 24.77 18.34 -5.18
CA VAL A 77 25.29 17.98 -6.50
C VAL A 77 26.40 16.95 -6.36
N ILE A 78 26.23 15.78 -6.99
CA ILE A 78 27.27 14.75 -7.09
C ILE A 78 28.21 15.12 -8.23
N ARG A 79 29.51 15.23 -7.92
CA ARG A 79 30.58 15.46 -8.87
C ARG A 79 31.36 14.17 -9.12
N SER A 80 32.07 14.12 -10.24
CA SER A 80 33.04 13.08 -10.55
C SER A 80 34.35 13.68 -11.06
N GLN A 81 35.39 12.87 -11.07
CA GLN A 81 36.57 13.15 -11.89
C GLN A 81 36.15 13.13 -13.38
N PRO A 82 36.72 14.01 -14.22
CA PRO A 82 36.47 13.99 -15.67
C PRO A 82 37.15 12.78 -16.31
N CYS A 83 36.57 12.22 -17.36
CA CYS A 83 37.13 11.05 -18.04
C CYS A 83 38.44 11.38 -18.78
N GLU A 84 38.58 12.63 -19.17
CA GLU A 84 39.77 13.23 -19.75
C GLU A 84 41.00 13.12 -18.81
N ALA A 85 40.79 13.03 -17.48
CA ALA A 85 41.87 12.85 -16.50
C ALA A 85 42.56 11.47 -16.54
N LEU A 86 42.02 10.52 -17.32
CA LEU A 86 42.72 9.30 -17.69
C LEU A 86 43.94 9.57 -18.57
N TYR A 87 43.83 10.55 -19.47
CA TYR A 87 44.83 10.88 -20.48
C TYR A 87 45.68 12.09 -20.09
N ASP A 88 45.12 13.04 -19.34
CA ASP A 88 45.84 14.22 -18.84
C ASP A 88 45.70 14.36 -17.31
N ALA A 89 46.80 14.14 -16.59
CA ALA A 89 46.85 14.25 -15.13
C ALA A 89 46.58 15.66 -14.59
N SER A 90 46.68 16.70 -15.43
CA SER A 90 46.43 18.10 -15.04
C SER A 90 44.93 18.42 -14.90
N LEU A 91 44.05 17.62 -15.50
CA LEU A 91 42.59 17.80 -15.50
C LEU A 91 41.90 17.21 -14.24
N VAL A 92 42.68 16.70 -13.28
CA VAL A 92 42.15 16.11 -12.03
C VAL A 92 41.53 17.20 -11.14
N VAL A 93 40.28 16.99 -10.76
CA VAL A 93 39.53 17.91 -9.91
C VAL A 93 39.83 17.61 -8.43
N LYS A 94 40.18 18.63 -7.65
CA LYS A 94 40.43 18.48 -6.21
C LYS A 94 39.12 18.23 -5.46
N THR A 95 39.07 17.18 -4.66
CA THR A 95 37.98 16.87 -3.73
C THR A 95 38.04 17.78 -2.50
N ALA A 96 36.88 18.04 -1.87
CA ALA A 96 36.80 18.88 -0.68
C ALA A 96 37.10 18.14 0.65
N GLN A 97 37.26 16.83 0.58
CA GLN A 97 37.87 15.99 1.61
C GLN A 97 39.33 15.76 1.18
N ASP A 98 40.29 16.12 2.03
CA ASP A 98 41.71 16.16 1.67
C ASP A 98 42.29 14.77 1.35
N THR A 99 43.08 14.72 0.27
CA THR A 99 44.15 13.72 0.04
C THR A 99 43.76 12.23 0.02
N LYS A 100 42.84 11.84 -0.86
CA LYS A 100 42.83 10.45 -1.38
C LYS A 100 43.36 10.40 -2.83
N PRO A 101 44.34 9.54 -3.15
CA PRO A 101 44.74 9.32 -4.54
C PRO A 101 43.61 8.59 -5.26
N PHE A 102 42.97 9.26 -6.23
CA PHE A 102 41.91 8.62 -7.01
C PHE A 102 42.46 7.45 -7.82
N SER A 103 41.74 6.34 -7.84
CA SER A 103 42.18 5.15 -8.57
C SER A 103 41.95 5.36 -10.07
N ARG A 104 43.04 5.49 -10.84
CA ARG A 104 42.98 5.52 -12.32
C ARG A 104 42.25 4.30 -12.89
N THR A 105 42.43 3.12 -12.29
CA THR A 105 41.72 1.90 -12.69
C THR A 105 40.22 1.97 -12.43
N LEU A 106 39.77 2.66 -11.38
CA LEU A 106 38.34 2.88 -11.12
C LEU A 106 37.78 4.00 -12.00
N LEU A 107 38.56 5.05 -12.31
CA LEU A 107 38.16 6.05 -13.30
C LEU A 107 38.03 5.45 -14.71
N ASP A 108 38.93 4.54 -15.10
CA ASP A 108 38.87 3.83 -16.37
C ASP A 108 37.62 2.94 -16.45
N ARG A 109 37.37 2.14 -15.41
CA ARG A 109 36.13 1.36 -15.27
C ARG A 109 34.89 2.23 -15.28
N MET A 110 34.91 3.39 -14.63
CA MET A 110 33.83 4.36 -14.71
C MET A 110 33.62 4.79 -16.16
N CYS A 111 34.64 5.36 -16.80
CA CYS A 111 34.51 5.99 -18.11
C CYS A 111 34.18 5.00 -19.24
N ASN A 112 34.85 3.84 -19.27
CA ASN A 112 34.91 2.94 -20.42
C ASN A 112 34.05 1.67 -20.29
N LEU A 113 33.47 1.36 -19.10
CA LEU A 113 32.52 0.24 -18.96
C LEU A 113 31.05 0.69 -19.03
N PRO A 114 30.13 -0.16 -19.54
CA PRO A 114 28.69 0.10 -19.50
C PRO A 114 28.15 0.35 -18.07
N ALA A 115 28.73 -0.32 -17.07
CA ALA A 115 28.41 -0.12 -15.66
C ALA A 115 28.63 1.34 -15.21
N GLY A 116 29.80 1.89 -15.52
CA GLY A 116 30.14 3.27 -15.19
C GLY A 116 29.42 4.32 -16.03
N GLN A 117 29.01 3.98 -17.28
CA GLN A 117 28.09 4.79 -18.06
C GLN A 117 26.73 4.91 -17.35
N GLN A 118 26.17 3.79 -16.85
CA GLN A 118 24.92 3.78 -16.09
C GLN A 118 25.03 4.60 -14.79
N ILE A 119 26.15 4.48 -14.07
CA ILE A 119 26.41 5.32 -12.89
C ILE A 119 26.42 6.81 -13.25
N ARG A 120 27.10 7.21 -14.33
CA ARG A 120 27.11 8.62 -14.78
C ARG A 120 25.70 9.12 -15.14
N SER A 121 24.86 8.31 -15.78
CA SER A 121 23.47 8.71 -16.07
C SER A 121 22.63 8.90 -14.81
N GLU A 122 22.84 8.07 -13.79
CA GLU A 122 22.14 8.20 -12.50
C GLU A 122 22.60 9.43 -11.71
N MET A 123 23.91 9.73 -11.71
CA MET A 123 24.45 10.97 -11.14
C MET A 123 23.89 12.21 -11.84
N LEU A 124 23.77 12.17 -13.18
CA LEU A 124 23.16 13.24 -13.94
C LEU A 124 21.66 13.40 -13.59
N ALA A 125 20.91 12.31 -13.47
CA ALA A 125 19.52 12.33 -13.04
C ALA A 125 19.36 12.90 -11.62
N TRP A 126 20.22 12.50 -10.68
CA TRP A 126 20.27 13.05 -9.32
C TRP A 126 20.52 14.58 -9.34
N ASN A 127 21.53 15.04 -10.06
CA ASN A 127 21.91 16.46 -10.07
C ASN A 127 20.80 17.36 -10.62
N ASN A 128 20.03 16.88 -11.61
CA ASN A 128 18.93 17.61 -12.23
C ASN A 128 17.57 17.33 -11.56
N SER A 129 17.56 16.69 -10.39
CA SER A 129 16.34 16.37 -9.65
C SER A 129 15.78 17.51 -8.79
N PHE A 130 16.56 18.57 -8.55
CA PHE A 130 16.22 19.63 -7.60
C PHE A 130 15.54 20.83 -8.28
N LEU A 131 15.85 21.05 -9.56
CA LEU A 131 15.14 21.92 -10.49
C LEU A 131 14.82 21.07 -11.71
N ILE A 132 13.55 20.87 -12.00
CA ILE A 132 13.09 19.95 -13.05
C ILE A 132 12.27 20.70 -14.08
N ALA A 133 12.57 20.42 -15.35
CA ALA A 133 11.64 20.60 -16.45
C ALA A 133 11.57 19.28 -17.22
N ALA A 134 10.38 18.71 -17.38
CA ALA A 134 10.22 17.45 -18.10
C ALA A 134 8.88 17.36 -18.84
N ALA A 135 8.83 16.60 -19.94
CA ALA A 135 7.58 16.30 -20.65
C ALA A 135 7.53 14.90 -21.27
N ARG A 136 6.34 14.30 -21.31
CA ARG A 136 6.01 13.04 -22.01
C ARG A 136 4.56 13.06 -22.52
N ASP A 137 4.20 12.15 -23.42
CA ASP A 137 2.83 12.06 -23.95
C ASP A 137 2.45 10.68 -24.48
N ASP A 138 1.16 10.48 -24.79
CA ASP A 138 0.59 9.23 -25.32
C ASP A 138 0.41 9.21 -26.85
N ARG A 139 1.19 9.96 -27.65
CA ARG A 139 0.98 10.05 -29.11
C ARG A 139 1.08 8.70 -29.84
N ALA A 140 1.95 7.81 -29.38
CA ALA A 140 2.29 6.55 -30.02
C ALA A 140 1.21 5.48 -29.70
N LEU A 141 0.61 4.91 -30.75
CA LEU A 141 -0.61 4.08 -30.67
C LEU A 141 -0.37 2.58 -30.94
N ASP A 142 0.77 2.24 -31.52
CA ASP A 142 1.16 0.88 -31.86
C ASP A 142 1.78 0.17 -30.66
N ARG A 143 1.55 -1.14 -30.48
CA ARG A 143 2.18 -1.94 -29.40
C ARG A 143 3.63 -2.32 -29.75
N ARG A 144 4.46 -1.33 -30.05
CA ARG A 144 5.88 -1.48 -30.40
C ARG A 144 6.74 -0.45 -29.69
N CYS A 145 8.05 -0.68 -29.74
CA CYS A 145 9.07 0.32 -29.49
C CYS A 145 9.43 1.07 -30.79
N ALA A 146 10.16 2.18 -30.66
CA ALA A 146 10.53 3.06 -31.78
C ALA A 146 11.44 2.39 -32.85
N ASP A 147 12.09 1.28 -32.50
CA ASP A 147 12.87 0.42 -33.41
C ASP A 147 11.99 -0.60 -34.17
N GLY A 148 10.67 -0.62 -33.92
CA GLY A 148 9.71 -1.57 -34.47
C GLY A 148 9.56 -2.87 -33.68
N THR A 149 10.36 -3.09 -32.63
CA THR A 149 10.29 -4.28 -31.77
C THR A 149 8.90 -4.40 -31.12
N PRO A 150 8.20 -5.55 -31.24
CA PRO A 150 6.93 -5.78 -30.55
C PRO A 150 7.06 -5.65 -29.02
N LEU A 151 6.04 -5.09 -28.39
CA LEU A 151 5.87 -5.14 -26.94
C LEU A 151 5.18 -6.46 -26.57
N ASP A 152 5.98 -7.51 -26.40
CA ASP A 152 5.53 -8.83 -25.93
C ASP A 152 5.17 -8.84 -24.44
N LEU A 153 5.66 -7.85 -23.68
CA LEU A 153 5.29 -7.59 -22.29
C LEU A 153 4.22 -6.49 -22.20
N PRO A 154 3.31 -6.54 -21.21
CA PRO A 154 2.27 -5.53 -21.05
C PRO A 154 2.79 -4.25 -20.35
N VAL A 155 4.12 -4.08 -20.25
CA VAL A 155 4.83 -2.91 -19.69
C VAL A 155 5.71 -2.30 -20.76
N VAL A 156 5.72 -0.96 -20.88
CA VAL A 156 6.64 -0.26 -21.77
C VAL A 156 8.04 -0.14 -21.12
N PRO A 157 9.12 -0.71 -21.71
CA PRO A 157 10.49 -0.54 -21.24
C PRO A 157 10.96 0.92 -21.29
N ALA A 158 11.90 1.30 -20.41
CA ALA A 158 12.61 2.57 -20.57
C ALA A 158 13.47 2.55 -21.84
N GLY A 159 13.48 3.64 -22.60
CA GLY A 159 14.13 3.77 -23.91
C GLY A 159 13.33 3.16 -25.08
N CYS A 160 12.18 2.56 -24.83
CA CYS A 160 11.32 1.98 -25.87
C CYS A 160 10.62 3.06 -26.70
N ARG A 161 10.31 4.21 -26.11
CA ARG A 161 9.51 5.28 -26.73
C ARG A 161 10.13 6.65 -26.46
N PRO A 162 11.28 6.98 -27.07
CA PRO A 162 11.91 8.28 -26.87
C PRO A 162 10.94 9.44 -27.11
N SER A 163 10.83 10.33 -26.13
CA SER A 163 10.03 11.54 -26.26
C SER A 163 10.60 12.46 -27.33
N SER A 164 9.70 13.11 -28.08
CA SER A 164 10.02 14.09 -29.13
C SER A 164 9.80 15.54 -28.67
N TRP A 165 9.75 15.75 -27.36
CA TRP A 165 9.74 17.09 -26.78
C TRP A 165 11.15 17.68 -26.77
N THR A 166 11.23 18.98 -27.02
CA THR A 166 12.45 19.79 -26.91
C THR A 166 12.19 20.97 -25.99
N ALA A 167 13.24 21.59 -25.47
CA ALA A 167 13.12 22.79 -24.65
C ALA A 167 14.15 23.84 -25.04
N ARG A 168 13.81 25.11 -24.79
CA ARG A 168 14.69 26.27 -24.97
C ARG A 168 14.48 27.26 -23.83
N VAL A 169 15.51 28.02 -23.48
CA VAL A 169 15.38 29.13 -22.54
C VAL A 169 14.75 30.32 -23.27
N ALA A 170 13.53 30.70 -22.86
CA ALA A 170 12.79 31.83 -23.37
C ALA A 170 13.30 33.15 -22.75
N GLN A 171 14.50 33.56 -23.16
CA GLN A 171 14.98 34.93 -22.91
C GLN A 171 14.17 35.95 -23.74
N THR A 172 14.22 37.22 -23.35
CA THR A 172 13.54 38.33 -24.03
C THR A 172 14.24 38.82 -25.30
N THR A 173 15.29 38.12 -25.74
CA THR A 173 16.10 38.40 -26.93
C THR A 173 16.11 37.18 -27.85
N ASP A 174 16.21 37.39 -29.16
CA ASP A 174 15.95 36.38 -30.21
C ASP A 174 16.97 35.21 -30.30
N LEU A 175 17.85 35.06 -29.31
CA LEU A 175 18.85 33.99 -29.22
C LEU A 175 18.53 33.04 -28.06
N ALA A 176 17.35 32.40 -28.13
CA ALA A 176 16.94 31.37 -27.19
C ALA A 176 17.79 30.10 -27.33
N ALA A 177 18.70 29.85 -26.39
CA ALA A 177 19.53 28.66 -26.39
C ALA A 177 18.68 27.38 -26.19
N PRO A 178 18.88 26.32 -27.01
CA PRO A 178 18.25 25.03 -26.78
C PRO A 178 18.83 24.35 -25.53
N LEU A 179 17.97 23.64 -24.80
CA LEU A 179 18.38 22.75 -23.71
C LEU A 179 18.55 21.32 -24.22
N ASN A 180 19.47 20.58 -23.61
CA ASN A 180 19.66 19.18 -23.93
C ASN A 180 18.55 18.34 -23.29
N THR A 181 18.00 17.39 -24.06
CA THR A 181 17.22 16.28 -23.50
C THR A 181 18.20 15.25 -22.94
N MET A 182 18.06 14.89 -21.67
CA MET A 182 18.98 13.98 -20.97
C MET A 182 18.61 12.51 -21.26
N PRO A 183 19.47 11.71 -21.91
CA PRO A 183 19.14 10.33 -22.24
C PRO A 183 18.92 9.47 -20.99
N GLY A 184 17.78 8.78 -20.92
CA GLY A 184 17.44 7.89 -19.81
C GLY A 184 17.12 8.57 -18.47
N ALA A 185 17.14 9.91 -18.41
CA ALA A 185 16.74 10.64 -17.21
C ALA A 185 15.22 10.62 -17.04
N VAL A 186 14.77 10.58 -15.79
CA VAL A 186 13.35 10.57 -15.41
C VAL A 186 13.13 11.50 -14.22
N PRO A 187 11.92 12.08 -14.03
CA PRO A 187 11.58 12.78 -12.81
C PRO A 187 11.71 11.86 -11.58
N PRO A 188 12.07 12.40 -10.39
CA PRO A 188 12.16 11.65 -9.15
C PRO A 188 10.85 10.90 -8.87
N PRO A 189 10.84 9.55 -8.90
CA PRO A 189 9.59 8.79 -8.94
C PRO A 189 8.69 9.04 -7.71
N ARG A 190 9.28 9.32 -6.55
CA ARG A 190 8.56 9.61 -5.29
C ARG A 190 7.85 10.96 -5.30
N ASP A 191 8.50 12.01 -5.80
CA ASP A 191 7.96 13.39 -5.81
C ASP A 191 6.82 13.57 -6.84
N PHE A 192 6.76 12.69 -7.84
CA PHE A 192 5.87 12.81 -8.99
C PHE A 192 5.00 11.56 -9.21
N ALA A 193 4.82 10.73 -8.16
CA ALA A 193 4.03 9.49 -8.22
C ALA A 193 2.57 9.72 -8.67
N ASP A 194 2.02 10.90 -8.39
CA ASP A 194 0.70 11.37 -8.82
C ASP A 194 0.50 11.43 -10.34
N PHE A 195 1.58 11.54 -11.13
CA PHE A 195 1.49 11.39 -12.59
C PHE A 195 1.24 9.95 -13.04
N ALA A 196 1.55 8.97 -12.18
CA ALA A 196 1.41 7.54 -12.46
C ALA A 196 0.09 6.93 -11.96
N THR A 197 -0.57 7.50 -10.94
CA THR A 197 -1.86 6.99 -10.41
C THR A 197 -2.99 7.06 -11.45
N ARG A 198 -2.99 8.13 -12.25
CA ARG A 198 -4.04 8.43 -13.23
C ARG A 198 -3.74 7.77 -14.58
N ARG A 199 -4.49 6.70 -14.89
CA ARG A 199 -4.36 5.83 -16.08
C ARG A 199 -4.13 6.57 -17.41
N GLY A 200 -2.88 6.66 -17.84
CA GLY A 200 -2.47 6.97 -19.21
C GLY A 200 -1.77 5.76 -19.80
N ASN A 201 -2.31 5.18 -20.87
CA ASN A 201 -1.74 3.98 -21.47
C ASN A 201 -0.71 4.37 -22.53
N GLN A 202 0.44 3.68 -22.53
CA GLN A 202 1.51 3.76 -23.53
C GLN A 202 2.20 5.12 -23.69
N LEU A 203 2.37 5.81 -22.57
CA LEU A 203 3.16 7.05 -22.48
C LEU A 203 4.59 6.85 -23.03
N SER A 204 5.15 7.91 -23.60
CA SER A 204 6.56 7.97 -23.97
C SER A 204 7.47 7.93 -22.74
N ASP A 205 8.75 7.65 -22.99
CA ASP A 205 9.83 8.01 -22.07
C ASP A 205 9.73 9.49 -21.69
N TRP A 206 10.24 9.87 -20.52
CA TRP A 206 10.34 11.27 -20.13
C TRP A 206 11.47 11.96 -20.93
N ALA A 207 11.17 13.10 -21.55
CA ALA A 207 12.20 14.07 -21.93
C ALA A 207 12.44 14.99 -20.73
N VAL A 208 13.56 14.79 -20.02
CA VAL A 208 14.02 15.69 -18.94
C VAL A 208 15.04 16.66 -19.53
N PHE A 209 14.91 17.96 -19.23
CA PHE A 209 15.68 19.03 -19.86
C PHE A 209 16.68 19.68 -18.92
N GLY A 210 17.84 20.07 -19.45
CA GLY A 210 18.80 20.91 -18.73
C GLY A 210 20.19 20.98 -19.39
N PRO A 211 21.23 21.34 -18.63
CA PRO A 211 21.20 21.71 -17.21
C PRO A 211 20.38 22.99 -16.96
N LEU A 212 19.62 23.01 -15.87
CA LEU A 212 18.84 24.17 -15.43
C LEU A 212 19.65 24.98 -14.41
N ARG A 213 19.58 26.32 -14.48
CA ARG A 213 20.46 27.19 -13.66
C ARG A 213 19.76 27.73 -12.42
N GLN A 214 18.50 28.12 -12.55
CA GLN A 214 17.74 28.81 -11.51
C GLN A 214 16.24 28.58 -11.70
N ARG A 215 15.46 28.73 -10.63
CA ARG A 215 13.99 28.59 -10.66
C ARG A 215 13.31 29.60 -11.58
N ASP A 216 13.85 30.81 -11.68
CA ASP A 216 13.25 31.90 -12.44
C ASP A 216 13.57 31.84 -13.95
N ASP A 217 14.31 30.82 -14.40
CA ASP A 217 14.50 30.57 -15.83
C ASP A 217 13.14 30.36 -16.51
N ARG A 218 12.90 31.14 -17.57
CA ARG A 218 11.69 30.99 -18.40
C ARG A 218 11.98 29.95 -19.46
N LEU A 219 11.22 28.87 -19.50
CA LEU A 219 11.37 27.78 -20.46
C LEU A 219 10.19 27.73 -21.43
N ALA A 220 10.47 27.28 -22.64
CA ALA A 220 9.47 26.96 -23.66
C ALA A 220 9.66 25.50 -24.10
N LEU A 221 8.82 24.61 -23.56
CA LEU A 221 8.80 23.18 -23.87
C LEU A 221 7.95 22.98 -25.13
N THR A 222 8.53 22.46 -26.19
CA THR A 222 7.97 22.45 -27.55
C THR A 222 7.83 21.03 -28.09
N THR A 223 6.71 20.74 -28.76
CA THR A 223 6.56 19.52 -29.56
C THR A 223 5.55 19.71 -30.70
N ARG A 224 5.46 18.76 -31.62
CA ARG A 224 4.43 18.69 -32.68
C ARG A 224 3.55 17.48 -32.47
N LEU A 225 2.23 17.67 -32.37
CA LEU A 225 1.29 16.61 -32.03
C LEU A 225 0.27 16.36 -33.15
N PRO A 226 -0.04 15.08 -33.49
CA PRO A 226 -1.09 14.71 -34.43
C PRO A 226 -2.49 14.82 -33.80
N VAL A 227 -2.86 16.02 -33.34
CA VAL A 227 -4.11 16.26 -32.62
C VAL A 227 -5.31 16.05 -33.54
N GLY A 228 -6.31 15.31 -33.06
CA GLY A 228 -7.59 15.10 -33.73
C GLY A 228 -8.70 14.83 -32.73
N THR A 229 -9.73 14.08 -33.13
CA THR A 229 -10.84 13.69 -32.24
C THR A 229 -10.39 12.77 -31.10
N ARG A 230 -9.28 12.03 -31.28
CA ARG A 230 -8.60 11.34 -30.19
C ARG A 230 -7.97 12.38 -29.25
N LYS A 231 -8.29 12.26 -27.97
CA LYS A 231 -7.59 12.94 -26.87
C LYS A 231 -6.15 12.44 -26.79
N ILE A 232 -5.18 13.36 -26.82
CA ILE A 232 -3.78 13.10 -26.47
C ILE A 232 -3.56 13.58 -25.04
N THR A 233 -2.98 12.73 -24.20
CA THR A 233 -2.53 13.09 -22.86
C THR A 233 -1.08 13.51 -22.92
N VAL A 234 -0.76 14.64 -22.29
CA VAL A 234 0.57 15.24 -22.19
C VAL A 234 0.84 15.51 -20.72
N ASP A 235 1.89 14.93 -20.16
CA ASP A 235 2.37 15.24 -18.81
C ASP A 235 3.55 16.20 -18.90
N VAL A 236 3.52 17.25 -18.08
CA VAL A 236 4.58 18.26 -18.01
C VAL A 236 4.92 18.56 -16.54
N VAL A 237 6.17 18.36 -16.16
CA VAL A 237 6.74 18.90 -14.93
C VAL A 237 7.30 20.29 -15.27
N LEU A 238 6.49 21.32 -15.05
CA LEU A 238 6.80 22.74 -15.24
C LEU A 238 5.75 23.55 -14.46
N ASP A 239 6.11 24.68 -13.84
CA ASP A 239 5.12 25.66 -13.40
C ASP A 239 4.64 26.45 -14.62
N ALA A 240 3.70 25.86 -15.36
CA ALA A 240 3.23 26.35 -16.63
C ALA A 240 2.40 27.64 -16.46
N ALA A 241 2.82 28.70 -17.15
CA ALA A 241 2.17 30.01 -17.12
C ALA A 241 1.38 30.30 -18.41
N ARG A 242 1.76 29.70 -19.55
CA ARG A 242 1.06 29.87 -20.84
C ARG A 242 1.11 28.61 -21.70
N ILE A 243 0.12 28.51 -22.58
CA ILE A 243 0.12 27.58 -23.72
C ILE A 243 0.09 28.40 -25.01
N VAL A 244 0.91 28.02 -25.99
CA VAL A 244 0.96 28.60 -27.34
C VAL A 244 0.68 27.50 -28.35
N ALA A 245 -0.17 27.79 -29.34
CA ALA A 245 -0.46 26.90 -30.45
C ALA A 245 -0.61 27.72 -31.75
N GLY A 246 0.30 27.51 -32.70
CA GLY A 246 0.42 28.41 -33.86
C GLY A 246 0.77 29.84 -33.43
N SER A 247 -0.01 30.82 -33.88
CA SER A 247 0.14 32.23 -33.49
C SER A 247 -0.62 32.62 -32.21
N GLU A 248 -1.54 31.78 -31.73
CA GLU A 248 -2.37 32.05 -30.55
C GLU A 248 -1.63 31.67 -29.26
N ARG A 249 -1.87 32.45 -28.20
CA ARG A 249 -1.32 32.23 -26.85
C ARG A 249 -2.41 32.46 -25.80
N VAL A 250 -2.47 31.58 -24.80
CA VAL A 250 -3.41 31.67 -23.67
C VAL A 250 -2.64 31.51 -22.36
N ALA A 251 -2.92 32.37 -21.38
CA ALA A 251 -2.36 32.24 -20.04
C ALA A 251 -3.14 31.21 -19.22
N LEU A 252 -2.43 30.46 -18.37
CA LEU A 252 -3.02 29.57 -17.37
C LEU A 252 -3.33 30.40 -16.11
N ASP A 253 -4.51 30.22 -15.53
CA ASP A 253 -4.84 30.77 -14.21
C ASP A 253 -4.11 29.94 -13.14
N PRO A 254 -3.11 30.50 -12.42
CA PRO A 254 -2.32 29.71 -11.48
C PRO A 254 -3.14 29.27 -10.25
N ARG A 255 -4.28 29.91 -9.97
CA ARG A 255 -5.14 29.64 -8.82
C ARG A 255 -6.16 28.53 -9.06
N ARG A 256 -6.18 27.93 -10.27
CA ARG A 256 -7.11 26.86 -10.64
C ARG A 256 -6.36 25.57 -10.90
N ASP A 257 -6.75 24.53 -10.19
CA ASP A 257 -6.26 23.17 -10.45
C ASP A 257 -6.83 22.61 -11.74
N GLU A 258 -8.11 22.88 -12.05
CA GLU A 258 -8.73 22.50 -13.32
C GLU A 258 -9.16 23.72 -14.15
N GLN A 259 -8.85 23.72 -15.45
CA GLN A 259 -9.33 24.72 -16.40
C GLN A 259 -9.43 24.17 -17.83
N THR A 260 -10.41 24.65 -18.60
CA THR A 260 -10.56 24.30 -20.02
C THR A 260 -10.17 25.49 -20.90
N ILE A 261 -9.24 25.25 -21.81
CA ILE A 261 -8.68 26.23 -22.74
C ILE A 261 -9.12 25.86 -24.16
N ARG A 262 -9.51 26.88 -24.94
CA ARG A 262 -9.73 26.77 -26.38
C ARG A 262 -8.74 27.69 -27.09
N ILE A 263 -7.93 27.11 -27.97
CA ILE A 263 -6.80 27.80 -28.62
C ILE A 263 -6.54 27.18 -29.99
N ALA A 264 -6.41 27.98 -31.05
CA ALA A 264 -6.13 27.56 -32.42
C ALA A 264 -7.08 26.48 -32.99
N GLY A 265 -8.30 26.33 -32.46
CA GLY A 265 -9.24 25.25 -32.80
C GLY A 265 -8.99 23.92 -32.07
N LEU A 266 -8.19 23.93 -31.01
CA LEU A 266 -8.03 22.84 -30.04
C LEU A 266 -8.91 23.09 -28.80
N SER A 267 -9.27 21.99 -28.12
CA SER A 267 -9.80 22.00 -26.77
C SER A 267 -8.82 21.26 -25.86
N ILE A 268 -8.26 21.98 -24.90
CA ILE A 268 -7.29 21.49 -23.92
C ILE A 268 -7.95 21.57 -22.56
N ALA A 269 -8.22 20.44 -21.92
CA ALA A 269 -8.39 20.44 -20.46
C ALA A 269 -6.98 20.46 -19.85
N ALA A 270 -6.76 21.35 -18.89
CA ALA A 270 -5.52 21.47 -18.13
C ALA A 270 -5.83 21.16 -16.67
N GLU A 271 -5.10 20.20 -16.11
CA GLU A 271 -5.22 19.76 -14.73
C GLU A 271 -3.84 19.89 -14.05
N ARG A 272 -3.78 20.56 -12.90
CA ARG A 272 -2.58 20.62 -12.06
C ARG A 272 -2.48 19.32 -11.26
N ILE A 273 -1.31 18.71 -11.28
CA ILE A 273 -0.98 17.49 -10.52
C ILE A 273 0.06 17.89 -9.47
N CYS A 274 -0.14 17.52 -8.21
CA CYS A 274 0.79 17.77 -7.11
C CYS A 274 0.85 16.57 -6.17
N SER A 275 1.92 16.44 -5.39
CA SER A 275 1.95 15.47 -4.29
C SER A 275 0.93 15.86 -3.23
N ASP A 276 -0.01 14.96 -2.90
CA ASP A 276 -0.92 15.19 -1.77
C ASP A 276 -0.16 15.48 -0.47
N SER A 277 -0.70 16.42 0.29
CA SER A 277 -0.30 16.78 1.64
C SER A 277 -1.59 17.06 2.40
N ASP A 278 -1.93 16.23 3.38
CA ASP A 278 -3.21 16.27 4.13
C ASP A 278 -3.51 17.63 4.80
N GLU A 279 -2.51 18.51 4.88
CA GLU A 279 -2.59 19.86 5.45
C GLU A 279 -3.00 20.96 4.45
N ILE A 280 -3.11 20.66 3.14
CA ILE A 280 -3.28 21.67 2.08
C ILE A 280 -4.60 21.51 1.33
N ALA A 281 -5.31 22.62 1.10
CA ALA A 281 -6.68 22.59 0.55
C ALA A 281 -6.76 22.51 -0.99
N SER A 282 -5.66 22.71 -1.73
CA SER A 282 -5.63 22.67 -3.20
C SER A 282 -4.22 22.47 -3.78
N CYS A 283 -4.10 21.93 -4.99
CA CYS A 283 -2.79 21.79 -5.65
C CYS A 283 -2.18 23.15 -6.03
N ALA A 284 -3.00 24.18 -6.26
CA ALA A 284 -2.55 25.54 -6.52
C ALA A 284 -1.86 26.15 -5.28
N GLU A 285 -2.41 25.87 -4.10
CA GLU A 285 -1.78 26.25 -2.83
C GLU A 285 -0.46 25.47 -2.64
N ALA A 286 -0.46 24.15 -2.84
CA ALA A 286 0.75 23.32 -2.77
C ALA A 286 1.86 23.83 -3.71
N ALA A 287 1.52 24.15 -4.95
CA ALA A 287 2.44 24.72 -5.94
C ALA A 287 2.95 26.11 -5.52
N SER A 288 2.11 26.96 -4.92
CA SER A 288 2.52 28.27 -4.39
C SER A 288 3.53 28.14 -3.24
N GLN A 289 3.37 27.10 -2.41
CA GLN A 289 4.32 26.69 -1.38
C GLN A 289 5.53 25.92 -1.97
N GLY A 290 5.66 25.85 -3.30
CA GLY A 290 6.79 25.24 -4.01
C GLY A 290 6.88 23.72 -3.91
N LEU A 291 5.79 23.01 -3.55
CA LEU A 291 5.78 21.54 -3.52
C LEU A 291 5.95 20.96 -4.93
N PRO A 292 6.43 19.70 -5.06
CA PRO A 292 6.48 19.01 -6.35
C PRO A 292 5.10 19.00 -7.02
N HIS A 293 5.06 19.53 -8.24
CA HIS A 293 3.84 19.66 -9.02
C HIS A 293 4.14 19.70 -10.53
N GLY A 294 3.09 19.67 -11.34
CA GLY A 294 3.14 19.95 -12.76
C GLY A 294 1.73 20.00 -13.33
N TRP A 295 1.60 19.74 -14.62
CA TRP A 295 0.35 19.78 -15.35
C TRP A 295 0.15 18.55 -16.22
N ARG A 296 -1.08 18.04 -16.23
CA ARG A 296 -1.59 17.11 -17.24
C ARG A 296 -2.48 17.87 -18.20
N PHE A 297 -2.06 17.92 -19.47
CA PHE A 297 -2.84 18.49 -20.56
C PHE A 297 -3.55 17.39 -21.34
N ALA A 298 -4.81 17.68 -21.66
CA ALA A 298 -5.78 16.74 -22.17
C ALA A 298 -6.34 17.30 -23.48
N ILE A 299 -5.63 17.02 -24.58
CA ILE A 299 -5.64 17.80 -25.82
C ILE A 299 -6.48 17.11 -26.89
N SER A 300 -7.41 17.82 -27.51
CA SER A 300 -8.26 17.31 -28.59
C SER A 300 -8.57 18.39 -29.63
N GLY A 301 -9.01 18.01 -30.83
CA GLY A 301 -9.37 18.93 -31.91
C GLY A 301 -10.40 18.33 -32.86
N GLN A 302 -11.08 19.18 -33.64
CA GLN A 302 -12.18 18.73 -34.52
C GLN A 302 -11.73 17.96 -35.78
N ARG A 303 -10.47 18.13 -36.21
CA ARG A 303 -9.89 17.44 -37.38
C ARG A 303 -8.46 17.01 -37.04
N ARG A 304 -8.02 15.86 -37.57
CA ARG A 304 -6.65 15.37 -37.42
C ARG A 304 -5.69 16.26 -38.21
N ARG A 305 -4.73 16.90 -37.52
CA ARG A 305 -3.63 17.68 -38.10
C ARG A 305 -2.45 17.68 -37.14
N GLU A 306 -1.25 17.88 -37.67
CA GLU A 306 -0.10 18.25 -36.85
C GLU A 306 -0.28 19.67 -36.31
N VAL A 307 -0.02 19.86 -35.02
CA VAL A 307 0.00 21.17 -34.37
C VAL A 307 1.25 21.28 -33.52
N GLU A 308 2.02 22.34 -33.73
CA GLU A 308 3.12 22.72 -32.84
C GLU A 308 2.53 23.35 -31.56
N LEU A 309 2.83 22.72 -30.43
CA LEU A 309 2.39 23.11 -29.09
C LEU A 309 3.62 23.55 -28.30
N VAL A 310 3.52 24.70 -27.64
CA VAL A 310 4.54 25.17 -26.69
C VAL A 310 3.88 25.40 -25.33
N VAL A 311 4.49 24.84 -24.29
CA VAL A 311 4.16 25.13 -22.89
C VAL A 311 5.24 26.04 -22.34
N GLU A 312 4.88 27.26 -21.94
CA GLU A 312 5.80 28.25 -21.39
C GLU A 312 5.62 28.35 -19.87
N GLY A 313 6.72 28.34 -19.12
CA GLY A 313 6.68 28.31 -17.65
C GLY A 313 8.06 28.36 -17.03
N SER A 314 8.16 28.00 -15.76
CA SER A 314 9.41 27.96 -14.99
C SER A 314 9.69 26.56 -14.43
N PRO A 315 10.96 26.16 -14.24
CA PRO A 315 11.33 24.91 -13.59
C PRO A 315 10.63 24.69 -12.26
N VAL A 316 10.20 23.45 -12.01
CA VAL A 316 9.65 23.05 -10.72
C VAL A 316 10.81 22.76 -9.77
N GLN A 317 10.80 23.43 -8.61
CA GLN A 317 11.73 23.15 -7.53
C GLN A 317 11.24 21.91 -6.78
N ALA A 318 11.76 20.74 -7.16
CA ALA A 318 11.45 19.49 -6.50
C ALA A 318 12.43 19.28 -5.33
N VAL A 319 12.04 19.80 -4.16
CA VAL A 319 12.77 19.61 -2.90
C VAL A 319 11.74 19.22 -1.83
N PRO A 320 11.86 18.04 -1.20
CA PRO A 320 10.98 17.64 -0.10
C PRO A 320 10.92 18.73 0.98
N PRO A 321 9.78 19.01 1.62
CA PRO A 321 9.66 20.08 2.62
C PRO A 321 10.76 20.04 3.68
N SER A 322 10.99 18.88 4.29
CA SER A 322 12.05 18.64 5.27
C SER A 322 13.47 18.88 4.74
N ALA A 323 13.70 18.73 3.44
CA ALA A 323 14.99 18.99 2.81
C ALA A 323 15.24 20.49 2.57
N ARG A 324 14.22 21.34 2.50
CA ARG A 324 14.38 22.78 2.20
C ARG A 324 15.14 23.52 3.28
N ASP A 325 14.89 23.20 4.53
CA ASP A 325 15.57 23.81 5.68
C ASP A 325 17.06 23.45 5.72
N ILE A 326 17.41 22.26 5.21
CA ILE A 326 18.81 21.83 5.06
C ILE A 326 19.46 22.45 3.81
N LEU A 327 18.73 22.55 2.70
CA LEU A 327 19.28 22.89 1.37
C LEU A 327 19.14 24.36 0.94
N GLY A 328 18.37 25.20 1.65
CA GLY A 328 18.12 26.59 1.20
C GLY A 328 17.50 27.57 2.20
N GLY A 329 17.06 27.13 3.39
CA GLY A 329 16.52 28.04 4.41
C GLY A 329 17.59 28.96 5.02
N SER A 330 17.47 30.27 4.78
CA SER A 330 18.20 31.31 5.53
C SER A 330 17.42 31.70 6.79
N GLY A 331 17.87 31.25 7.97
CA GLY A 331 17.32 31.66 9.27
C GLY A 331 16.44 30.63 10.00
N VAL A 332 16.50 29.35 9.64
CA VAL A 332 15.78 28.27 10.33
C VAL A 332 16.75 27.43 11.17
N GLU A 333 16.55 27.38 12.49
CA GLU A 333 17.20 26.41 13.37
C GLU A 333 16.43 25.07 13.34
N THR A 334 17.11 23.98 13.02
CA THR A 334 16.50 22.64 12.85
C THR A 334 16.66 21.79 14.10
N SER A 335 15.58 21.16 14.59
CA SER A 335 15.62 20.27 15.78
C SER A 335 16.28 18.92 15.53
N ASP A 336 16.06 18.31 14.36
CA ASP A 336 16.35 16.87 14.14
C ASP A 336 17.45 16.56 13.11
N GLY A 337 17.97 17.59 12.43
CA GLY A 337 19.27 17.60 11.73
C GLY A 337 19.45 16.71 10.50
N LYS A 338 18.71 15.59 10.35
CA LYS A 338 18.94 14.54 9.33
C LYS A 338 17.78 14.40 8.34
N VAL A 339 18.11 14.34 7.05
CA VAL A 339 17.17 14.16 5.93
C VAL A 339 17.68 13.11 4.94
N ARG A 340 16.84 12.13 4.64
CA ARG A 340 17.09 11.13 3.59
C ARG A 340 16.59 11.66 2.25
N LEU A 341 17.53 12.01 1.38
CA LEU A 341 17.28 12.41 0.00
C LEU A 341 17.31 11.17 -0.91
N TRP A 342 16.26 11.00 -1.71
CA TRP A 342 16.22 10.00 -2.76
C TRP A 342 15.68 10.67 -4.02
N ARG A 343 16.55 10.79 -5.03
CA ARG A 343 16.31 11.68 -6.17
C ARG A 343 16.45 11.03 -7.55
N SER A 344 17.07 9.85 -7.65
CA SER A 344 17.18 9.11 -8.93
C SER A 344 16.68 7.66 -8.77
N SER A 345 16.77 6.87 -9.84
CA SER A 345 16.34 5.46 -9.81
C SER A 345 17.27 4.56 -9.00
N HIS A 346 18.52 4.96 -8.80
CA HIS A 346 19.52 4.15 -8.10
C HIS A 346 20.32 4.90 -7.02
N ILE A 347 20.29 6.24 -6.94
CA ILE A 347 21.08 6.97 -5.94
C ILE A 347 20.20 7.49 -4.79
N GLU A 348 20.70 7.30 -3.58
CA GLU A 348 20.18 7.80 -2.31
C GLU A 348 21.29 8.56 -1.56
N ALA A 349 20.95 9.58 -0.78
CA ALA A 349 21.85 10.23 0.17
C ALA A 349 21.18 10.43 1.53
N ASN A 350 21.89 10.13 2.61
CA ASN A 350 21.46 10.47 3.97
C ASN A 350 22.26 11.68 4.44
N CYS A 351 21.60 12.82 4.60
CA CYS A 351 22.22 14.14 4.74
C CYS A 351 21.96 14.79 6.09
N GLU A 352 22.92 15.57 6.61
CA GLU A 352 22.75 16.48 7.74
C GLU A 352 23.41 17.85 7.52
N ARG A 353 22.89 18.90 8.18
CA ARG A 353 23.40 20.27 8.03
C ARG A 353 24.51 20.54 9.06
N ALA A 354 25.76 20.39 8.66
CA ALA A 354 26.93 20.60 9.50
C ALA A 354 27.51 22.02 9.34
N LYS A 355 27.07 22.96 10.19
CA LYS A 355 27.46 24.38 10.18
C LYS A 355 27.12 25.06 8.83
N ALA A 356 28.11 25.19 7.95
CA ALA A 356 28.02 25.84 6.64
C ALA A 356 28.28 24.86 5.47
N LYS A 357 28.27 23.55 5.74
CA LYS A 357 28.41 22.49 4.74
C LYS A 357 27.24 21.52 4.86
N LEU A 358 26.90 20.93 3.73
CA LEU A 358 26.05 19.74 3.66
C LEU A 358 26.94 18.51 3.86
N ASP A 359 26.67 17.69 4.87
CA ASP A 359 27.31 16.38 5.03
C ASP A 359 26.32 15.31 4.57
N CYS A 360 26.72 14.37 3.71
CA CYS A 360 25.84 13.30 3.25
C CYS A 360 26.59 12.01 2.94
N GLU A 361 26.01 10.89 3.37
CA GLU A 361 26.39 9.54 2.96
C GLU A 361 25.61 9.14 1.70
N LEU A 362 26.30 9.01 0.56
CA LEU A 362 25.73 8.53 -0.71
C LEU A 362 25.73 7.00 -0.78
N SER A 363 24.68 6.41 -1.36
CA SER A 363 24.55 4.96 -1.57
C SER A 363 23.84 4.62 -2.89
N TRP A 364 24.09 3.41 -3.38
CA TRP A 364 23.43 2.86 -4.58
C TRP A 364 22.35 1.85 -4.18
N ARG A 365 21.20 1.89 -4.86
CA ARG A 365 20.10 0.95 -4.75
C ARG A 365 19.89 0.26 -6.09
N GLY A 366 19.74 -1.06 -6.08
CA GLY A 366 19.54 -1.84 -7.30
C GLY A 366 18.26 -1.53 -8.09
N ALA A 367 18.30 -1.85 -9.39
CA ALA A 367 17.22 -1.64 -10.35
C ALA A 367 16.01 -2.54 -10.05
N VAL A 368 14.78 -1.99 -10.16
CA VAL A 368 13.54 -2.76 -10.00
C VAL A 368 13.07 -3.42 -11.30
N THR A 369 13.44 -2.88 -12.47
CA THR A 369 12.87 -3.32 -13.76
C THR A 369 13.92 -3.66 -14.81
N GLN A 370 13.88 -4.93 -15.24
CA GLN A 370 14.46 -5.53 -16.45
C GLN A 370 15.98 -5.82 -16.51
N ARG A 371 16.31 -7.11 -16.67
CA ARG A 371 16.95 -7.64 -17.90
C ARG A 371 16.81 -9.17 -18.00
N ARG A 372 17.06 -9.69 -19.22
CA ARG A 372 16.82 -11.09 -19.66
C ARG A 372 17.65 -12.14 -18.90
N GLY A 373 17.13 -13.36 -18.86
CA GLY A 373 17.97 -14.54 -19.19
C GLY A 373 18.06 -15.68 -18.17
N GLY A 374 17.33 -15.65 -17.06
CA GLY A 374 17.16 -16.86 -16.24
C GLY A 374 16.34 -17.89 -17.00
N GLY A 375 16.79 -19.15 -17.02
CA GLY A 375 16.09 -20.25 -17.70
C GLY A 375 14.64 -20.34 -17.25
N GLY A 376 13.72 -20.31 -18.21
CA GLY A 376 12.29 -20.44 -17.96
C GLY A 376 11.96 -21.77 -17.30
N ARG A 377 10.99 -21.75 -16.38
CA ARG A 377 10.36 -22.96 -15.85
C ARG A 377 8.85 -22.83 -16.05
N PRO A 378 8.17 -23.86 -16.58
CA PRO A 378 6.72 -23.84 -16.71
C PRO A 378 6.06 -23.71 -15.33
N LEU A 379 4.91 -23.02 -15.34
CA LEU A 379 4.00 -22.91 -14.21
C LEU A 379 2.59 -23.10 -14.78
N SER A 380 1.80 -23.99 -14.19
CA SER A 380 0.42 -24.23 -14.60
C SER A 380 -0.56 -23.81 -13.51
N PHE A 381 -1.82 -23.60 -13.89
CA PHE A 381 -2.95 -23.45 -12.99
C PHE A 381 -3.44 -24.81 -12.47
N ALA A 382 -4.33 -24.82 -11.48
CA ALA A 382 -4.83 -26.05 -10.87
C ALA A 382 -5.57 -27.00 -11.83
N ASP A 383 -6.00 -26.51 -13.00
CA ASP A 383 -6.63 -27.29 -14.08
C ASP A 383 -5.63 -27.75 -15.18
N GLY A 384 -4.33 -27.48 -15.00
CA GLY A 384 -3.27 -27.81 -15.94
C GLY A 384 -3.04 -26.79 -17.06
N SER A 385 -3.86 -25.73 -17.17
CA SER A 385 -3.61 -24.68 -18.17
C SER A 385 -2.33 -23.88 -17.85
N PRO A 386 -1.53 -23.47 -18.84
CA PRO A 386 -0.24 -22.82 -18.59
C PRO A 386 -0.42 -21.37 -18.12
N ALA A 387 0.19 -21.03 -16.98
CA ALA A 387 0.33 -19.68 -16.46
C ALA A 387 1.63 -19.02 -16.94
N LEU A 388 2.72 -19.78 -17.01
CA LEU A 388 3.97 -19.38 -17.68
C LEU A 388 4.25 -20.34 -18.85
N ASP A 389 4.79 -19.80 -19.94
CA ASP A 389 5.31 -20.58 -21.06
C ASP A 389 6.68 -21.22 -20.73
N PRO A 390 7.25 -22.08 -21.62
CA PRO A 390 8.56 -22.70 -21.39
C PRO A 390 9.74 -21.71 -21.29
N SER A 391 9.58 -20.46 -21.74
CA SER A 391 10.58 -19.39 -21.57
C SER A 391 10.43 -18.64 -20.25
N GLY A 392 9.41 -18.99 -19.44
CA GLY A 392 9.11 -18.35 -18.17
C GLY A 392 8.39 -17.02 -18.33
N VAL A 393 7.70 -16.79 -19.46
CA VAL A 393 6.91 -15.58 -19.75
C VAL A 393 5.43 -15.85 -19.46
N PRO A 394 4.68 -14.92 -18.86
CA PRO A 394 3.25 -15.08 -18.61
C PRO A 394 2.44 -15.31 -19.89
N THR A 395 1.52 -16.28 -19.83
CA THR A 395 0.56 -16.50 -20.92
C THR A 395 -0.53 -15.41 -20.91
N PRO A 396 -1.23 -15.15 -22.03
CA PRO A 396 -2.34 -14.20 -22.07
C PRO A 396 -3.44 -14.48 -21.03
N LEU A 397 -3.59 -15.76 -20.62
CA LEU A 397 -4.54 -16.18 -19.60
C LEU A 397 -4.24 -15.55 -18.22
N VAL A 398 -2.99 -15.19 -17.92
CA VAL A 398 -2.62 -14.49 -16.67
C VAL A 398 -3.25 -13.09 -16.61
N ASP A 399 -3.25 -12.38 -17.74
CA ASP A 399 -3.82 -11.03 -17.86
C ASP A 399 -5.36 -11.09 -17.88
N GLU A 400 -5.94 -12.04 -18.63
CA GLU A 400 -7.40 -12.31 -18.62
C GLU A 400 -7.96 -12.65 -17.23
N LEU A 401 -7.12 -13.20 -16.34
CA LEU A 401 -7.48 -13.59 -14.99
C LEU A 401 -7.14 -12.52 -13.93
N GLY A 402 -6.53 -11.39 -14.31
CA GLY A 402 -6.12 -10.33 -13.38
C GLY A 402 -5.01 -10.73 -12.41
N LEU A 403 -4.14 -11.67 -12.82
CA LEU A 403 -3.09 -12.23 -11.97
C LEU A 403 -1.70 -11.63 -12.23
N THR A 404 -1.58 -10.70 -13.18
CA THR A 404 -0.32 -10.02 -13.55
C THR A 404 0.39 -9.41 -12.33
N ALA A 405 -0.36 -8.86 -11.37
CA ALA A 405 0.17 -8.29 -10.13
C ALA A 405 0.93 -9.30 -9.24
N MET A 406 0.51 -10.57 -9.27
CA MET A 406 1.05 -11.65 -8.44
C MET A 406 2.08 -12.48 -9.20
N ILE A 407 1.79 -12.79 -10.47
CA ILE A 407 2.66 -13.60 -11.33
C ILE A 407 3.88 -12.79 -11.80
N GLY A 408 3.71 -11.49 -12.05
CA GLY A 408 4.75 -10.61 -12.61
C GLY A 408 5.04 -10.86 -14.08
N TYR A 409 6.11 -10.26 -14.59
CA TYR A 409 6.39 -10.17 -16.04
C TYR A 409 7.35 -11.24 -16.59
N GLY A 410 7.58 -12.31 -15.83
CA GLY A 410 8.41 -13.44 -16.22
C GLY A 410 9.67 -13.61 -15.37
N SER A 411 10.58 -14.51 -15.79
CA SER A 411 11.78 -14.86 -15.00
C SER A 411 12.67 -13.65 -14.63
N GLY A 412 12.58 -12.58 -15.44
CA GLY A 412 13.31 -11.31 -15.31
C GLY A 412 12.70 -10.23 -14.38
N ASP A 413 11.56 -10.48 -13.71
CA ASP A 413 10.91 -9.52 -12.80
C ASP A 413 11.23 -9.81 -11.32
N VAL A 414 12.23 -9.13 -10.76
CA VAL A 414 12.79 -9.40 -9.42
C VAL A 414 11.73 -9.43 -8.32
N GLY A 415 11.60 -10.57 -7.64
CA GLY A 415 10.66 -10.74 -6.52
C GLY A 415 9.26 -11.17 -6.94
N SER A 416 8.89 -11.15 -8.22
CA SER A 416 7.64 -11.76 -8.71
C SER A 416 7.63 -13.28 -8.56
N LEU A 417 6.44 -13.89 -8.62
CA LEU A 417 6.33 -15.34 -8.68
C LEU A 417 7.07 -15.93 -9.88
N ALA A 418 7.00 -15.32 -11.06
CA ALA A 418 7.65 -15.85 -12.25
C ALA A 418 9.18 -15.85 -12.15
N SER A 419 9.79 -14.81 -11.57
CA SER A 419 11.22 -14.82 -11.25
C SER A 419 11.58 -15.80 -10.15
N ALA A 420 10.71 -15.94 -9.16
CA ALA A 420 10.92 -16.86 -8.06
C ALA A 420 10.86 -18.33 -8.56
N VAL A 421 9.87 -18.69 -9.39
CA VAL A 421 9.70 -20.00 -10.04
C VAL A 421 10.96 -20.47 -10.79
N GLY A 422 11.67 -19.56 -11.46
CA GLY A 422 12.96 -19.86 -12.11
C GLY A 422 14.07 -20.34 -11.14
N ARG A 423 13.92 -20.08 -9.82
CA ARG A 423 14.85 -20.49 -8.76
C ARG A 423 14.34 -21.66 -7.90
N ALA A 424 13.21 -22.27 -8.26
CA ALA A 424 12.59 -23.32 -7.47
C ALA A 424 13.50 -24.54 -7.26
N ARG A 425 13.47 -25.12 -6.05
CA ARG A 425 14.40 -26.21 -5.63
C ARG A 425 13.98 -27.62 -6.05
N THR A 426 12.87 -27.74 -6.78
CA THR A 426 12.29 -28.99 -7.26
C THR A 426 12.76 -29.34 -8.68
N ARG A 427 12.55 -30.59 -9.09
CA ARG A 427 12.61 -31.08 -10.49
C ARG A 427 11.23 -31.28 -11.11
N GLU A 428 10.16 -31.15 -10.33
CA GLU A 428 8.78 -31.28 -10.77
C GLU A 428 8.27 -29.97 -11.40
N ASP A 429 7.26 -30.09 -12.25
CA ASP A 429 6.53 -28.95 -12.79
C ASP A 429 5.71 -28.28 -11.68
N LEU A 430 5.71 -26.94 -11.65
CA LEU A 430 5.01 -26.19 -10.62
C LEU A 430 3.56 -25.94 -11.01
N VAL A 431 2.67 -26.16 -10.04
CA VAL A 431 1.21 -25.99 -10.20
C VAL A 431 0.71 -25.01 -9.15
N LEU A 432 -0.01 -23.98 -9.59
CA LEU A 432 -0.73 -23.05 -8.74
C LEU A 432 -1.95 -23.74 -8.11
N THR A 433 -2.32 -23.32 -6.92
CA THR A 433 -3.60 -23.71 -6.29
C THR A 433 -4.81 -22.99 -6.91
N ILE A 434 -4.57 -21.93 -7.67
CA ILE A 434 -5.60 -21.11 -8.31
C ILE A 434 -6.33 -21.91 -9.39
N GLU A 435 -7.67 -21.88 -9.33
CA GLU A 435 -8.56 -22.45 -10.32
C GLU A 435 -9.05 -21.35 -11.28
N PRO A 436 -8.70 -21.38 -12.59
CA PRO A 436 -9.06 -20.33 -13.55
C PRO A 436 -10.56 -20.02 -13.60
N ARG A 437 -11.41 -21.03 -13.39
CA ARG A 437 -12.87 -20.88 -13.32
C ARG A 437 -13.32 -20.04 -12.12
N LEU A 438 -12.73 -20.25 -10.94
CA LEU A 438 -13.06 -19.48 -9.75
C LEU A 438 -12.40 -18.10 -9.75
N GLN A 439 -11.15 -18.02 -10.21
CA GLN A 439 -10.43 -16.77 -10.44
C GLN A 439 -11.23 -15.83 -11.34
N ARG A 440 -11.70 -16.29 -12.51
CA ARG A 440 -12.51 -15.47 -13.42
C ARG A 440 -13.78 -14.94 -12.75
N LEU A 441 -14.45 -15.75 -11.93
CA LEU A 441 -15.65 -15.31 -11.21
C LEU A 441 -15.38 -14.19 -10.19
N VAL A 442 -14.27 -14.26 -9.44
CA VAL A 442 -13.89 -13.20 -8.49
C VAL A 442 -13.40 -11.95 -9.21
N GLN A 443 -12.63 -12.10 -10.29
CA GLN A 443 -12.12 -10.99 -11.09
C GLN A 443 -13.27 -10.22 -11.77
N GLU A 444 -14.19 -10.92 -12.44
CA GLU A 444 -15.41 -10.33 -13.01
C GLU A 444 -16.22 -9.53 -11.98
N ALA A 445 -16.37 -10.05 -10.76
CA ALA A 445 -17.18 -9.42 -9.73
C ALA A 445 -16.52 -8.14 -9.18
N VAL A 446 -15.19 -8.15 -8.99
CA VAL A 446 -14.41 -6.96 -8.65
C VAL A 446 -14.49 -5.91 -9.76
N TYR A 447 -14.26 -6.29 -11.02
CA TYR A 447 -14.35 -5.39 -12.17
C TYR A 447 -15.74 -4.79 -12.35
N ALA A 448 -16.81 -5.57 -12.23
CA ALA A 448 -18.18 -5.08 -12.36
C ALA A 448 -18.51 -4.06 -11.27
N GLN A 449 -18.21 -4.38 -10.01
CA GLN A 449 -18.48 -3.48 -8.88
C GLN A 449 -17.67 -2.18 -8.96
N MET A 450 -16.38 -2.26 -9.28
CA MET A 450 -15.52 -1.08 -9.34
C MET A 450 -15.77 -0.25 -10.61
N GLY A 451 -16.07 -0.89 -11.74
CA GLY A 451 -16.53 -0.24 -12.96
C GLY A 451 -17.83 0.54 -12.76
N GLU A 452 -18.80 -0.04 -12.04
CA GLU A 452 -20.01 0.69 -11.64
C GLU A 452 -19.73 1.87 -10.70
N ARG A 453 -18.80 1.74 -9.75
CA ARG A 453 -18.42 2.85 -8.86
C ARG A 453 -17.80 4.00 -9.65
N VAL A 454 -16.81 3.72 -10.50
CA VAL A 454 -16.19 4.72 -11.40
C VAL A 454 -17.22 5.35 -12.34
N ALA A 455 -18.19 4.59 -12.85
CA ALA A 455 -19.27 5.12 -13.68
C ALA A 455 -20.27 5.97 -12.88
N ARG A 456 -20.48 5.68 -11.59
CA ARG A 456 -21.33 6.47 -10.68
C ARG A 456 -20.65 7.75 -10.19
N GLY A 457 -19.34 7.73 -9.90
CA GLY A 457 -18.56 8.93 -9.55
C GLY A 457 -18.56 9.99 -10.66
N LYS A 458 -18.71 9.57 -11.93
CA LYS A 458 -18.85 10.45 -13.10
C LYS A 458 -20.27 11.00 -13.34
N ARG A 459 -21.25 10.67 -12.50
CA ARG A 459 -22.65 11.14 -12.65
C ARG A 459 -23.01 12.06 -11.47
N PRO A 460 -23.42 13.32 -11.71
CA PRO A 460 -23.97 14.13 -10.62
C PRO A 460 -25.22 13.44 -10.06
N ARG A 461 -25.24 13.22 -8.74
CA ARG A 461 -26.37 12.57 -8.08
C ARG A 461 -27.60 13.48 -8.12
N ARG A 462 -28.76 12.92 -8.47
CA ARG A 462 -30.04 13.49 -8.04
C ARG A 462 -30.30 13.08 -6.58
N PRO A 463 -30.82 13.98 -5.73
CA PRO A 463 -31.02 13.69 -4.32
C PRO A 463 -32.06 12.59 -4.12
N GLY A 464 -31.68 11.57 -3.36
CA GLY A 464 -32.57 10.57 -2.76
C GLY A 464 -32.25 10.47 -1.27
N PRO A 465 -33.25 10.26 -0.40
CA PRO A 465 -33.06 10.45 1.05
C PRO A 465 -32.15 9.37 1.66
N LEU A 466 -31.02 9.79 2.20
CA LEU A 466 -30.23 9.06 3.19
C LEU A 466 -29.88 10.01 4.36
N PRO A 467 -29.99 9.55 5.62
CA PRO A 467 -29.79 10.42 6.77
C PRO A 467 -28.36 10.35 7.34
N VAL A 468 -27.49 11.29 6.97
CA VAL A 468 -26.49 11.95 7.85
C VAL A 468 -26.20 13.34 7.26
N ASN A 469 -26.00 14.36 8.10
CA ASN A 469 -25.90 15.77 7.69
C ASN A 469 -24.63 16.11 6.89
N LEU A 470 -24.74 16.21 5.56
CA LEU A 470 -23.88 17.03 4.70
C LEU A 470 -24.76 17.77 3.67
N ALA A 471 -24.36 18.97 3.28
CA ALA A 471 -25.09 19.75 2.28
C ALA A 471 -24.84 19.17 0.85
N PRO A 472 -25.86 19.10 -0.04
CA PRO A 472 -25.72 18.47 -1.36
C PRO A 472 -24.66 19.10 -2.29
N GLU A 473 -24.22 20.31 -1.98
CA GLU A 473 -23.32 21.13 -2.80
C GLU A 473 -21.84 20.93 -2.42
N GLN A 474 -21.55 20.05 -1.45
CA GLN A 474 -20.22 19.80 -0.90
C GLN A 474 -19.76 18.33 -1.00
N GLU A 475 -20.45 17.44 -1.74
CA GLU A 475 -19.97 16.06 -1.95
C GLU A 475 -18.81 16.02 -2.96
N PRO A 476 -17.58 15.58 -2.58
CA PRO A 476 -16.57 15.22 -3.57
C PRO A 476 -17.03 13.96 -4.32
N PRO A 477 -16.72 13.83 -5.63
CA PRO A 477 -16.98 12.61 -6.37
C PRO A 477 -16.23 11.41 -5.74
N ASP A 478 -16.74 10.20 -5.98
CA ASP A 478 -16.04 8.95 -5.64
C ASP A 478 -14.80 8.85 -6.56
N GLN A 479 -13.65 9.39 -6.11
CA GLN A 479 -12.49 9.81 -6.93
C GLN A 479 -11.89 8.75 -7.86
N GLY A 480 -12.16 7.46 -7.61
CA GLY A 480 -11.65 6.33 -8.40
C GLY A 480 -10.56 5.53 -7.69
N ASP A 481 -10.05 6.04 -6.57
CA ASP A 481 -8.95 5.47 -5.77
C ASP A 481 -9.40 4.34 -4.83
N GLY A 482 -10.71 4.03 -4.82
CA GLY A 482 -11.24 2.92 -4.05
C GLY A 482 -10.66 1.58 -4.51
N ARG A 483 -10.14 0.81 -3.56
CA ARG A 483 -9.61 -0.55 -3.78
C ARG A 483 -10.71 -1.57 -3.55
N ALA A 484 -10.58 -2.74 -4.17
CA ALA A 484 -11.43 -3.88 -3.86
C ALA A 484 -10.64 -5.17 -3.96
N VAL A 485 -10.89 -6.10 -3.05
CA VAL A 485 -10.27 -7.44 -3.07
C VAL A 485 -11.34 -8.47 -2.80
N VAL A 486 -11.28 -9.59 -3.54
CA VAL A 486 -12.05 -10.80 -3.25
C VAL A 486 -11.11 -11.99 -3.28
N LEU A 487 -11.14 -12.78 -2.21
CA LEU A 487 -10.34 -13.98 -2.04
C LEU A 487 -11.25 -15.18 -1.75
N LEU A 488 -10.95 -16.31 -2.37
CA LEU A 488 -11.47 -17.64 -2.10
C LEU A 488 -10.30 -18.58 -1.77
N MET A 489 -10.41 -19.32 -0.68
CA MET A 489 -9.38 -20.24 -0.19
C MET A 489 -10.03 -21.54 0.30
N ASP A 490 -9.48 -22.69 -0.06
CA ASP A 490 -9.95 -23.98 0.45
C ASP A 490 -9.69 -24.09 1.97
N ALA A 491 -10.67 -24.60 2.71
CA ALA A 491 -10.58 -24.79 4.15
C ALA A 491 -11.02 -26.19 4.61
N ALA A 492 -10.91 -27.20 3.74
CA ALA A 492 -11.23 -28.59 4.07
C ALA A 492 -10.45 -29.65 3.28
N ASP A 493 -10.36 -29.53 1.96
CA ASP A 493 -9.92 -30.59 1.04
C ASP A 493 -8.44 -30.44 0.70
N GLU A 494 -8.03 -29.25 0.27
CA GLU A 494 -6.64 -28.79 0.23
C GLU A 494 -6.47 -27.57 1.15
N PRO A 495 -6.50 -27.70 2.50
CA PRO A 495 -6.57 -26.55 3.40
C PRO A 495 -5.46 -25.52 3.15
N GLY A 496 -5.85 -24.26 2.92
CA GLY A 496 -4.95 -23.15 2.63
C GLY A 496 -4.79 -22.84 1.14
N SER A 497 -5.16 -23.74 0.23
CA SER A 497 -5.07 -23.53 -1.22
C SER A 497 -5.85 -22.29 -1.64
N ILE A 498 -5.16 -21.25 -2.13
CA ILE A 498 -5.79 -20.06 -2.71
C ILE A 498 -6.41 -20.45 -4.05
N LEU A 499 -7.74 -20.44 -4.12
CA LEU A 499 -8.51 -20.89 -5.29
C LEU A 499 -8.80 -19.76 -6.27
N GLY A 500 -8.92 -18.53 -5.77
CA GLY A 500 -9.06 -17.33 -6.56
C GLY A 500 -8.81 -16.08 -5.72
N LEU A 501 -8.07 -15.12 -6.26
CA LEU A 501 -7.67 -13.88 -5.63
C LEU A 501 -7.73 -12.76 -6.67
N ALA A 502 -8.72 -11.90 -6.53
CA ALA A 502 -8.93 -10.72 -7.37
C ALA A 502 -8.63 -9.45 -6.59
N SER A 503 -7.94 -8.49 -7.21
CA SER A 503 -7.68 -7.16 -6.65
C SER A 503 -7.96 -6.04 -7.64
N TRP A 504 -8.35 -4.88 -7.11
CA TRP A 504 -8.48 -3.62 -7.81
C TRP A 504 -7.77 -2.50 -7.02
N PRO A 505 -7.06 -1.56 -7.67
CA PRO A 505 -6.85 -1.49 -9.12
C PRO A 505 -6.06 -2.70 -9.64
N ASP A 506 -6.52 -3.24 -10.77
CA ASP A 506 -5.78 -4.27 -11.50
C ASP A 506 -4.70 -3.60 -12.36
N PHE A 507 -3.72 -4.37 -12.82
CA PHE A 507 -2.70 -3.91 -13.73
C PHE A 507 -3.32 -3.37 -15.04
N VAL A 508 -2.69 -2.33 -15.61
CA VAL A 508 -3.17 -1.67 -16.84
C VAL A 508 -2.16 -1.91 -17.96
N PRO A 509 -2.47 -2.78 -18.95
CA PRO A 509 -1.59 -3.04 -20.08
C PRO A 509 -1.18 -1.77 -20.84
N GLY A 510 0.13 -1.60 -20.99
CA GLY A 510 0.78 -0.43 -21.59
C GLY A 510 1.27 0.62 -20.59
N MET A 511 1.26 0.36 -19.27
CA MET A 511 1.89 1.23 -18.27
C MET A 511 3.41 1.33 -18.50
N HIS A 512 4.01 2.50 -18.25
CA HIS A 512 5.47 2.68 -18.38
C HIS A 512 6.21 2.07 -17.19
N SER A 513 7.43 1.58 -17.41
CA SER A 513 8.31 1.07 -16.33
C SER A 513 8.49 2.08 -15.18
N TRP A 514 8.65 3.36 -15.55
CA TRP A 514 8.71 4.47 -14.60
C TRP A 514 7.41 4.66 -13.80
N ASP A 515 6.22 4.44 -14.38
CA ASP A 515 4.96 4.59 -13.63
C ASP A 515 4.85 3.51 -12.54
N ILE A 516 5.21 2.25 -12.88
CA ILE A 516 5.26 1.14 -11.91
C ILE A 516 6.25 1.45 -10.79
N GLN A 517 7.42 2.00 -11.12
CA GLN A 517 8.42 2.42 -10.15
C GLN A 517 7.91 3.60 -9.29
N ALA A 518 7.32 4.62 -9.89
CA ALA A 518 6.82 5.81 -9.19
C ALA A 518 5.71 5.45 -8.19
N LEU A 519 4.76 4.61 -8.58
CA LEU A 519 3.77 4.06 -7.67
C LEU A 519 4.44 3.23 -6.57
N SER A 520 5.23 2.22 -6.90
CA SER A 520 5.86 1.33 -5.91
C SER A 520 6.89 2.00 -4.97
N THR A 521 7.10 3.33 -5.08
CA THR A 521 8.09 4.09 -4.31
C THR A 521 7.55 5.38 -3.67
N GLY A 522 6.57 6.04 -4.29
CA GLY A 522 5.84 7.17 -3.71
C GLY A 522 4.45 6.83 -3.18
N ARG A 523 3.79 5.82 -3.75
CA ARG A 523 2.41 5.40 -3.46
C ARG A 523 2.26 3.87 -3.57
N ASP A 524 3.01 3.10 -2.78
CA ASP A 524 3.06 1.62 -2.97
C ASP A 524 1.68 0.98 -2.84
N SER A 525 0.80 1.50 -1.97
CA SER A 525 -0.57 1.02 -1.87
C SER A 525 -1.51 1.47 -3.00
N ASP A 526 -1.04 2.23 -3.99
CA ASP A 526 -1.75 2.48 -5.27
C ASP A 526 -1.04 1.81 -6.46
N SER A 527 0.08 1.12 -6.22
CA SER A 527 0.78 0.35 -7.26
C SER A 527 -0.09 -0.82 -7.74
N PRO A 528 -0.19 -1.08 -9.05
CA PRO A 528 -0.84 -2.29 -9.53
C PRO A 528 -0.10 -3.57 -9.12
N LEU A 529 1.13 -3.46 -8.59
CA LEU A 529 1.90 -4.58 -8.02
C LEU A 529 1.78 -4.67 -6.48
N ALA A 530 1.00 -3.80 -5.85
CA ALA A 530 0.89 -3.69 -4.39
C ALA A 530 0.49 -4.99 -3.70
N GLY A 531 -0.32 -5.84 -4.36
CA GLY A 531 -0.78 -7.10 -3.78
C GLY A 531 -1.72 -6.90 -2.59
N HIS A 532 -2.77 -6.09 -2.78
CA HIS A 532 -3.79 -5.76 -1.76
C HIS A 532 -4.44 -6.96 -1.06
N GLY A 533 -4.38 -8.16 -1.65
CA GLY A 533 -4.85 -9.37 -0.99
C GLY A 533 -3.94 -9.89 0.12
N TRP A 534 -2.64 -9.57 0.09
CA TRP A 534 -1.65 -10.28 0.89
C TRP A 534 -0.47 -9.47 1.43
N ARG A 535 -0.16 -8.25 0.94
CA ARG A 535 1.04 -7.51 1.41
C ARG A 535 0.99 -5.97 1.47
N ALA A 536 -0.16 -5.36 1.18
CA ALA A 536 -0.30 -3.90 1.17
C ALA A 536 -1.29 -3.45 2.25
N GLY A 537 -0.96 -3.76 3.50
CA GLY A 537 -1.67 -3.28 4.67
C GLY A 537 -1.47 -1.78 4.91
N ASP A 538 -2.56 -1.03 5.08
CA ASP A 538 -2.53 0.37 5.51
C ASP A 538 -3.81 0.72 6.30
N VAL A 539 -4.07 2.01 6.53
CA VAL A 539 -5.30 2.46 7.23
C VAL A 539 -6.58 2.03 6.48
N HIS A 540 -6.51 1.79 5.18
CA HIS A 540 -7.64 1.33 4.38
C HIS A 540 -7.81 -0.20 4.40
N THR A 541 -6.91 -0.94 5.04
CA THR A 541 -7.07 -2.38 5.32
C THR A 541 -7.43 -2.67 6.78
N MET A 542 -8.02 -1.71 7.51
CA MET A 542 -8.56 -1.97 8.84
C MET A 542 -9.78 -2.91 8.75
N PRO A 543 -9.74 -4.13 9.33
CA PRO A 543 -10.80 -5.15 9.17
C PRO A 543 -12.11 -4.77 9.87
N GLY A 544 -12.04 -3.89 10.87
CA GLY A 544 -13.18 -3.49 11.69
C GLY A 544 -13.87 -4.72 12.29
N SER A 545 -15.21 -4.70 12.23
CA SER A 545 -16.03 -5.72 12.89
C SER A 545 -15.88 -7.18 12.41
N THR A 546 -15.04 -7.49 11.40
CA THR A 546 -14.64 -8.89 11.12
C THR A 546 -13.62 -9.43 12.12
N PHE A 547 -12.80 -8.57 12.75
CA PHE A 547 -11.79 -8.99 13.73
C PHE A 547 -12.38 -9.43 15.09
N LYS A 548 -13.64 -9.05 15.37
CA LYS A 548 -14.38 -9.45 16.58
C LYS A 548 -14.43 -10.95 16.84
N LEU A 549 -14.33 -11.76 15.77
CA LEU A 549 -14.21 -13.21 15.88
C LEU A 549 -12.99 -13.60 16.72
N VAL A 550 -11.82 -13.04 16.41
CA VAL A 550 -10.57 -13.25 17.14
C VAL A 550 -10.73 -12.82 18.59
N THR A 551 -11.35 -11.67 18.84
CA THR A 551 -11.53 -11.15 20.21
C THR A 551 -12.46 -12.04 21.06
N GLY A 552 -13.56 -12.54 20.51
CA GLY A 552 -14.44 -13.45 21.25
C GLY A 552 -13.79 -14.82 21.49
N LEU A 553 -13.05 -15.35 20.52
CA LEU A 553 -12.22 -16.56 20.71
C LEU A 553 -11.10 -16.32 21.76
N ALA A 554 -10.55 -15.10 21.85
CA ALA A 554 -9.57 -14.75 22.89
C ALA A 554 -10.23 -14.73 24.28
N GLY A 555 -11.50 -14.33 24.36
CA GLY A 555 -12.34 -14.52 25.54
C GLY A 555 -12.51 -15.99 25.91
N VAL A 556 -12.76 -16.87 24.93
CA VAL A 556 -12.84 -18.34 25.16
C VAL A 556 -11.52 -18.87 25.71
N MET A 557 -10.38 -18.49 25.11
CA MET A 557 -9.05 -18.84 25.64
C MET A 557 -8.87 -18.32 27.08
N ALA A 558 -9.34 -17.11 27.36
CA ALA A 558 -9.27 -16.47 28.67
C ALA A 558 -10.09 -17.18 29.76
N THR A 559 -11.08 -18.03 29.46
CA THR A 559 -11.85 -18.73 30.52
C THR A 559 -10.99 -19.69 31.34
N LYS A 560 -9.85 -20.13 30.80
CA LYS A 560 -8.86 -20.97 31.48
C LYS A 560 -8.22 -20.26 32.68
N GLU A 561 -7.96 -18.96 32.54
CA GLU A 561 -7.35 -18.11 33.58
C GLU A 561 -8.40 -17.33 34.37
N GLN A 562 -9.54 -17.03 33.75
CA GLN A 562 -10.63 -16.24 34.31
C GLN A 562 -11.98 -16.96 34.15
N PRO A 563 -12.30 -17.96 35.00
CA PRO A 563 -13.53 -18.75 34.89
C PRO A 563 -14.82 -17.91 34.89
N ARG A 564 -14.80 -16.72 35.52
CA ARG A 564 -15.90 -15.73 35.47
C ARG A 564 -16.34 -15.33 34.06
N LEU A 565 -15.47 -15.45 33.05
CA LEU A 565 -15.78 -15.10 31.67
C LEU A 565 -16.72 -16.12 30.99
N VAL A 566 -16.81 -17.36 31.50
CA VAL A 566 -17.69 -18.40 30.92
C VAL A 566 -19.13 -17.91 30.83
N ASP A 567 -19.67 -17.31 31.89
CA ASP A 567 -21.05 -16.84 31.92
C ASP A 567 -21.29 -15.58 31.08
N ILE A 568 -20.25 -14.78 30.81
CA ILE A 568 -20.31 -13.65 29.87
C ILE A 568 -20.34 -14.18 28.43
N ILE A 569 -19.42 -15.08 28.08
CA ILE A 569 -19.27 -15.63 26.73
C ILE A 569 -20.49 -16.48 26.32
N THR A 570 -21.04 -17.26 27.27
CA THR A 570 -22.24 -18.07 27.05
C THR A 570 -23.56 -17.30 27.22
N GLY A 571 -23.52 -16.00 27.54
CA GLY A 571 -24.72 -15.17 27.71
C GLY A 571 -25.54 -15.45 28.98
N ARG A 572 -25.09 -16.35 29.86
CA ARG A 572 -25.75 -16.68 31.14
C ARG A 572 -25.82 -15.49 32.10
N LEU A 573 -24.82 -14.61 32.10
CA LEU A 573 -24.79 -13.43 32.96
C LEU A 573 -25.78 -12.39 32.42
N PRO A 574 -26.72 -11.86 33.23
CA PRO A 574 -27.71 -10.89 32.77
C PRO A 574 -27.06 -9.65 32.10
N PRO A 575 -27.65 -9.08 31.04
CA PRO A 575 -27.05 -7.96 30.30
C PRO A 575 -26.71 -6.73 31.16
N ALA A 576 -27.53 -6.42 32.18
CA ALA A 576 -27.25 -5.34 33.12
C ALA A 576 -25.96 -5.58 33.93
N ASN A 577 -25.74 -6.82 34.37
CA ASN A 577 -24.54 -7.21 35.12
C ASN A 577 -23.30 -7.22 34.20
N GLN A 578 -23.46 -7.62 32.93
CA GLN A 578 -22.38 -7.48 31.93
C GLN A 578 -22.00 -6.01 31.71
N ALA A 579 -22.98 -5.13 31.51
CA ALA A 579 -22.74 -3.70 31.36
C ALA A 579 -22.01 -3.10 32.58
N GLN A 580 -22.36 -3.53 33.80
CA GLN A 580 -21.66 -3.14 35.01
C GLN A 580 -20.20 -3.64 35.05
N ILE A 581 -19.94 -4.91 34.71
CA ILE A 581 -18.56 -5.46 34.65
C ILE A 581 -17.72 -4.74 33.60
N PHE A 582 -18.31 -4.41 32.46
CA PHE A 582 -17.66 -3.66 31.38
C PHE A 582 -17.46 -2.17 31.71
N GLY A 583 -17.96 -1.67 32.84
CA GLY A 583 -17.82 -0.27 33.24
C GLY A 583 -18.69 0.70 32.43
N MET A 584 -19.83 0.25 31.92
CA MET A 584 -20.71 1.07 31.08
C MET A 584 -21.58 2.02 31.92
N GLY A 585 -21.55 3.31 31.57
CA GLY A 585 -22.42 4.34 32.13
C GLY A 585 -23.47 4.77 31.11
N GLY A 586 -24.75 4.85 31.51
CA GLY A 586 -25.84 5.32 30.64
C GLY A 586 -26.07 4.50 29.36
N GLY A 587 -25.57 3.26 29.28
CA GLY A 587 -25.67 2.39 28.10
C GLY A 587 -24.55 2.54 27.07
N GLY A 588 -23.53 3.35 27.34
CA GLY A 588 -22.31 3.50 26.55
C GLY A 588 -21.05 3.14 27.34
N LEU A 589 -19.91 3.07 26.64
CA LEU A 589 -18.59 2.79 27.22
C LEU A 589 -17.64 3.94 26.91
N SER A 590 -16.88 4.42 27.89
CA SER A 590 -15.82 5.41 27.70
C SER A 590 -14.50 4.84 28.18
N VAL A 591 -13.45 5.02 27.37
CA VAL A 591 -12.10 4.47 27.61
C VAL A 591 -11.10 5.60 27.38
N ASP A 592 -10.32 5.94 28.41
CA ASP A 592 -9.32 7.00 28.37
C ASP A 592 -9.86 8.36 27.85
N GLY A 593 -11.15 8.64 28.12
CA GLY A 593 -11.87 9.84 27.66
C GLY A 593 -12.54 9.72 26.29
N VAL A 594 -12.28 8.64 25.53
CA VAL A 594 -12.87 8.38 24.22
C VAL A 594 -14.13 7.54 24.36
N ALA A 595 -15.24 8.01 23.78
CA ALA A 595 -16.49 7.26 23.73
C ALA A 595 -16.41 6.13 22.69
N ILE A 596 -16.64 4.89 23.13
CA ILE A 596 -16.84 3.73 22.26
C ILE A 596 -18.33 3.67 21.91
N ALA A 597 -18.64 3.61 20.62
CA ALA A 597 -20.00 3.45 20.11
C ALA A 597 -20.10 2.20 19.23
N ASN A 598 -21.31 1.63 19.09
CA ASN A 598 -21.57 0.73 17.96
C ASN A 598 -21.67 1.53 16.66
N TYR A 599 -21.43 0.88 15.52
CA TYR A 599 -21.61 1.51 14.21
C TYR A 599 -23.03 2.08 14.07
N GLY A 600 -23.14 3.34 13.65
CA GLY A 600 -24.41 4.07 13.62
C GLY A 600 -24.90 4.61 14.99
N GLY A 601 -24.04 4.65 16.02
CA GLY A 601 -24.34 5.27 17.31
C GLY A 601 -25.22 4.44 18.26
N ALA A 602 -25.48 3.16 17.95
CA ALA A 602 -26.37 2.31 18.75
C ALA A 602 -25.80 1.99 20.15
N GLY A 603 -26.65 2.06 21.18
CA GLY A 603 -26.29 1.65 22.56
C GLY A 603 -26.17 0.13 22.76
N PHE A 604 -25.72 -0.29 23.94
CA PHE A 604 -25.44 -1.70 24.28
C PHE A 604 -26.63 -2.64 24.01
N ASN A 605 -27.86 -2.17 24.28
CA ASN A 605 -29.09 -2.95 24.19
C ASN A 605 -29.36 -3.54 22.80
N VAL A 606 -28.78 -2.99 21.72
CA VAL A 606 -28.95 -3.52 20.36
C VAL A 606 -28.35 -4.92 20.17
N GLY A 607 -27.40 -5.32 21.04
CA GLY A 607 -26.86 -6.68 21.08
C GLY A 607 -27.67 -7.68 21.90
N ILE A 608 -28.71 -7.25 22.64
CA ILE A 608 -29.54 -8.13 23.45
C ILE A 608 -30.62 -8.77 22.57
N LEU A 609 -30.64 -10.09 22.49
CA LEU A 609 -31.50 -10.84 21.56
C LEU A 609 -32.15 -12.03 22.25
N ALA A 610 -33.38 -12.36 21.85
CA ALA A 610 -34.02 -13.61 22.23
C ALA A 610 -33.36 -14.80 21.48
N PRO A 611 -33.01 -15.91 22.14
CA PRO A 611 -32.46 -17.11 21.51
C PRO A 611 -33.31 -17.63 20.34
N SER A 612 -34.63 -17.53 20.45
CA SER A 612 -35.59 -17.89 19.38
C SER A 612 -35.46 -17.05 18.10
N ALA A 613 -34.88 -15.85 18.17
CA ALA A 613 -34.63 -14.97 17.02
C ALA A 613 -33.24 -15.14 16.40
N THR A 614 -32.34 -15.87 17.08
CA THR A 614 -30.91 -15.98 16.72
C THR A 614 -30.46 -17.40 16.39
N GLY A 615 -31.08 -18.42 17.00
CA GLY A 615 -30.56 -19.79 16.99
C GLY A 615 -29.33 -19.97 17.88
N CYS A 616 -28.99 -18.99 18.73
CA CYS A 616 -27.99 -19.13 19.78
C CYS A 616 -28.52 -20.02 20.92
N PRO A 617 -27.64 -20.62 21.75
CA PRO A 617 -28.07 -21.47 22.87
C PRO A 617 -29.02 -20.75 23.82
N ASP A 618 -30.23 -21.27 23.99
CA ASP A 618 -31.18 -20.76 24.98
C ASP A 618 -30.76 -21.20 26.39
N MET A 619 -30.28 -20.24 27.17
CA MET A 619 -29.83 -20.49 28.55
C MET A 619 -30.98 -20.42 29.56
N GLY A 620 -32.23 -20.48 29.09
CA GLY A 620 -33.45 -20.52 29.92
C GLY A 620 -33.81 -19.18 30.56
N ARG A 621 -33.32 -18.06 29.99
CA ARG A 621 -33.43 -16.71 30.59
C ARG A 621 -34.03 -15.65 29.65
N GLY A 622 -34.51 -16.04 28.48
CA GLY A 622 -35.07 -15.10 27.50
C GLY A 622 -33.99 -14.26 26.82
N ALA A 623 -34.22 -12.96 26.66
CA ALA A 623 -33.33 -12.10 25.89
C ALA A 623 -31.97 -11.88 26.58
N GLN A 624 -30.88 -12.23 25.90
CA GLN A 624 -29.51 -12.31 26.44
C GLN A 624 -28.49 -11.69 25.47
N ILE A 625 -27.23 -11.56 25.92
CA ILE A 625 -26.10 -11.20 25.06
C ILE A 625 -24.87 -12.03 25.45
N GLY A 626 -24.51 -13.03 24.64
CA GLY A 626 -23.24 -13.73 24.71
C GLY A 626 -22.40 -13.48 23.47
N PHE A 627 -21.35 -14.27 23.27
CA PHE A 627 -20.49 -14.18 22.09
C PHE A 627 -21.29 -14.40 20.78
N CYS A 628 -22.26 -15.31 20.81
CA CYS A 628 -23.12 -15.63 19.66
C CYS A 628 -23.97 -14.42 19.24
N GLU A 629 -24.71 -13.82 20.17
CA GLU A 629 -25.56 -12.65 19.92
C GLU A 629 -24.74 -11.39 19.59
N ALA A 630 -23.62 -11.20 20.29
CA ALA A 630 -22.70 -10.09 20.03
C ALA A 630 -22.08 -10.14 18.63
N LEU A 631 -21.83 -11.33 18.06
CA LEU A 631 -21.44 -11.50 16.66
C LEU A 631 -22.57 -11.10 15.70
N ILE A 632 -23.79 -11.62 15.90
CA ILE A 632 -24.97 -11.36 15.04
C ILE A 632 -25.26 -9.88 14.92
N LYS A 633 -25.22 -9.16 16.04
CA LYS A 633 -25.48 -7.71 16.10
C LYS A 633 -24.25 -6.84 16.02
N SER A 634 -23.05 -7.44 15.98
CA SER A 634 -21.79 -6.73 15.81
C SER A 634 -21.55 -5.66 16.90
N SER A 635 -21.78 -5.97 18.18
CA SER A 635 -21.69 -5.00 19.29
C SER A 635 -20.23 -4.61 19.63
N ASN A 636 -19.74 -3.46 19.14
CA ASN A 636 -18.44 -2.87 19.54
C ASN A 636 -18.33 -2.81 21.08
N LEU A 637 -19.40 -2.37 21.74
CA LEU A 637 -19.48 -2.23 23.20
C LEU A 637 -19.20 -3.54 23.95
N TRP A 638 -19.74 -4.66 23.47
CA TRP A 638 -19.52 -5.98 24.10
C TRP A 638 -18.08 -6.47 23.90
N PHE A 639 -17.51 -6.34 22.70
CA PHE A 639 -16.12 -6.79 22.44
C PHE A 639 -15.08 -5.90 23.13
N ALA A 640 -15.28 -4.58 23.19
CA ALA A 640 -14.42 -3.67 23.95
C ALA A 640 -14.50 -3.94 25.46
N GLY A 641 -15.71 -4.13 25.99
CA GLY A 641 -15.92 -4.52 27.39
C GLY A 641 -15.24 -5.85 27.74
N LEU A 642 -15.38 -6.87 26.88
CA LEU A 642 -14.73 -8.16 27.03
C LEU A 642 -13.20 -8.04 27.04
N ALA A 643 -12.60 -7.35 26.05
CA ALA A 643 -11.15 -7.18 25.96
C ALA A 643 -10.58 -6.41 27.17
N LEU A 644 -11.26 -5.36 27.63
CA LEU A 644 -10.89 -4.62 28.84
C LEU A 644 -11.03 -5.48 30.12
N THR A 645 -11.98 -6.41 30.15
CA THR A 645 -12.15 -7.35 31.28
C THR A 645 -11.06 -8.42 31.29
N MET A 646 -10.64 -8.90 30.11
CA MET A 646 -9.56 -9.88 29.93
C MET A 646 -8.18 -9.29 30.23
N ASP A 647 -7.84 -8.19 29.57
CA ASP A 647 -6.48 -7.69 29.42
C ASP A 647 -6.30 -6.22 29.85
N GLY A 648 -7.36 -5.53 30.25
CA GLY A 648 -7.32 -4.10 30.60
C GLY A 648 -6.50 -3.74 31.84
N SER A 649 -6.05 -4.71 32.63
CA SER A 649 -5.06 -4.54 33.71
C SER A 649 -3.61 -4.72 33.24
N LYS A 650 -3.40 -5.24 32.02
CA LYS A 650 -2.08 -5.47 31.41
C LYS A 650 -1.62 -4.30 30.52
N VAL A 651 -2.47 -3.28 30.36
CA VAL A 651 -2.24 -2.05 29.58
C VAL A 651 -2.56 -0.82 30.45
N GLY A 652 -1.96 0.33 30.15
CA GLY A 652 -2.14 1.57 30.93
C GLY A 652 -1.41 1.61 32.30
N GLY A 653 -0.45 0.71 32.54
CA GLY A 653 0.39 0.70 33.74
C GLY A 653 1.65 1.57 33.61
N ARG A 654 2.41 1.75 34.71
CA ARG A 654 3.76 2.34 34.64
C ARG A 654 4.68 1.49 33.75
N PRO A 655 5.57 2.09 32.93
CA PRO A 655 6.49 1.34 32.08
C PRO A 655 7.32 0.32 32.88
N THR A 656 7.28 -0.95 32.45
CA THR A 656 8.06 -2.02 33.06
C THR A 656 9.37 -2.24 32.31
N THR A 657 10.48 -2.48 33.02
CA THR A 657 11.82 -2.68 32.44
C THR A 657 12.08 -4.08 31.88
N GLN A 658 11.11 -5.01 31.95
CA GLN A 658 11.22 -6.35 31.37
C GLN A 658 10.57 -6.42 29.98
N ALA A 659 11.37 -6.82 28.99
CA ALA A 659 10.93 -7.14 27.63
C ALA A 659 10.16 -8.48 27.59
N ALA A 660 8.98 -8.52 28.21
CA ALA A 660 8.01 -9.57 27.92
C ALA A 660 7.41 -9.37 26.52
N ARG A 661 7.00 -10.45 25.86
CA ARG A 661 6.18 -10.42 24.63
C ARG A 661 4.87 -9.64 24.85
N THR A 662 4.12 -9.32 23.79
CA THR A 662 2.79 -8.70 23.84
C THR A 662 1.85 -9.54 24.72
N GLY A 663 1.69 -9.15 25.99
CA GLY A 663 1.20 -10.03 27.07
C GLY A 663 -0.32 -10.18 27.16
N THR A 664 -1.05 -9.65 26.19
CA THR A 664 -2.52 -9.73 26.15
C THR A 664 -2.96 -11.07 25.57
N LEU A 665 -4.06 -11.60 26.08
CA LEU A 665 -4.69 -12.82 25.54
C LEU A 665 -5.20 -12.56 24.12
N LEU A 666 -5.62 -11.32 23.81
CA LEU A 666 -5.94 -10.91 22.45
C LEU A 666 -4.74 -11.06 21.49
N ALA A 667 -3.56 -10.54 21.83
CA ALA A 667 -2.37 -10.66 20.97
C ALA A 667 -1.91 -12.12 20.85
N SER A 668 -1.85 -12.85 21.96
CA SER A 668 -1.47 -14.27 21.99
C SER A 668 -2.37 -15.15 21.11
N LEU A 669 -3.69 -14.92 21.10
CA LEU A 669 -4.56 -15.66 20.19
C LEU A 669 -4.41 -15.19 18.75
N THR A 670 -4.24 -13.88 18.52
CA THR A 670 -4.07 -13.36 17.16
C THR A 670 -2.87 -14.04 16.51
N GLU A 671 -1.69 -14.00 17.15
CA GLU A 671 -0.45 -14.68 16.74
C GLU A 671 -0.65 -16.18 16.44
N HIS A 672 -1.36 -16.89 17.33
CA HIS A 672 -1.65 -18.32 17.15
C HIS A 672 -2.48 -18.59 15.89
N LEU A 673 -3.48 -17.74 15.61
CA LEU A 673 -4.32 -17.87 14.41
C LEU A 673 -3.62 -17.35 13.14
N TYR A 674 -2.83 -16.29 13.24
CA TYR A 674 -2.08 -15.68 12.13
C TYR A 674 -0.94 -14.79 12.67
N PRO A 675 0.29 -14.85 12.11
CA PRO A 675 1.42 -14.05 12.61
C PRO A 675 1.08 -12.57 12.80
N ILE A 676 1.53 -11.96 13.91
CA ILE A 676 1.37 -10.53 14.18
C ILE A 676 2.69 -9.77 14.10
N SER A 677 2.66 -8.54 13.60
CA SER A 677 3.81 -7.64 13.65
C SER A 677 4.23 -7.41 15.10
N GLN A 678 5.51 -7.63 15.42
CA GLN A 678 6.07 -7.33 16.75
C GLN A 678 6.87 -6.02 16.71
N PRO A 679 6.63 -5.08 17.65
CA PRO A 679 7.42 -3.87 17.77
C PRO A 679 8.92 -4.15 17.86
N GLY A 680 9.71 -3.33 17.15
CA GLY A 680 11.16 -3.42 17.11
C GLY A 680 11.74 -4.60 16.30
N GLN A 681 10.92 -5.42 15.65
CA GLN A 681 11.38 -6.48 14.75
C GLN A 681 11.22 -6.09 13.28
N LEU A 682 12.34 -5.75 12.67
CA LEU A 682 12.43 -5.13 11.34
C LEU A 682 12.15 -6.03 10.13
N ALA A 683 12.00 -7.33 10.34
CA ALA A 683 11.63 -8.27 9.30
C ALA A 683 11.02 -9.51 9.96
N GLN A 684 9.76 -9.40 10.38
CA GLN A 684 8.98 -10.60 10.67
C GLN A 684 8.60 -11.27 9.35
N PRO A 685 8.96 -12.54 9.11
CA PRO A 685 8.41 -13.26 7.98
C PRO A 685 6.90 -13.42 8.20
N GLY A 686 6.11 -12.94 7.24
CA GLY A 686 4.72 -13.35 7.11
C GLY A 686 4.62 -14.84 6.75
N VAL A 687 3.46 -15.28 6.30
CA VAL A 687 3.30 -16.67 5.85
C VAL A 687 3.93 -16.85 4.46
N ASP A 688 4.81 -17.84 4.27
CA ASP A 688 5.36 -18.17 2.96
C ASP A 688 4.32 -18.94 2.13
N MET A 689 3.61 -18.25 1.23
CA MET A 689 2.63 -18.89 0.34
C MET A 689 3.28 -19.85 -0.67
N THR A 690 4.61 -19.82 -0.87
CA THR A 690 5.36 -20.78 -1.69
C THR A 690 5.92 -21.96 -0.89
N ARG A 691 5.78 -21.96 0.44
CA ARG A 691 6.04 -23.09 1.33
C ARG A 691 7.48 -23.63 1.25
N GLY A 692 8.46 -22.78 0.96
CA GLY A 692 9.88 -23.14 0.81
C GLY A 692 10.24 -23.84 -0.52
N ILE A 693 9.26 -24.12 -1.39
CA ILE A 693 9.49 -24.67 -2.74
C ILE A 693 10.38 -23.71 -3.55
N VAL A 694 10.22 -22.41 -3.28
CA VAL A 694 10.87 -21.31 -3.98
C VAL A 694 11.70 -20.45 -3.01
N PRO A 695 13.02 -20.29 -3.21
CA PRO A 695 13.86 -19.51 -2.31
C PRO A 695 13.63 -18.00 -2.46
N GLY A 696 13.47 -17.29 -1.33
CA GLY A 696 13.60 -15.83 -1.26
C GLY A 696 12.49 -15.03 -1.94
N ALA A 697 11.29 -15.60 -2.13
CA ALA A 697 10.17 -14.99 -2.85
C ALA A 697 9.47 -13.86 -2.06
N GLN A 698 10.17 -12.75 -1.81
CA GLN A 698 9.73 -11.65 -0.93
C GLN A 698 8.33 -11.08 -1.26
N ARG A 699 7.89 -11.01 -2.53
CA ARG A 699 6.53 -10.52 -2.86
C ARG A 699 5.40 -11.54 -2.62
N LEU A 700 5.70 -12.79 -2.24
CA LEU A 700 4.69 -13.84 -1.98
C LEU A 700 4.57 -14.24 -0.51
N MET A 701 5.26 -13.51 0.37
CA MET A 701 4.99 -13.54 1.80
C MET A 701 3.64 -12.85 2.05
N ALA A 702 2.70 -13.54 2.70
CA ALA A 702 1.46 -12.92 3.14
C ALA A 702 1.70 -12.23 4.49
N GLU A 703 1.69 -10.90 4.46
CA GLU A 703 2.02 -9.96 5.54
C GLU A 703 1.29 -10.29 6.85
N PRO A 704 1.97 -10.18 8.01
CA PRO A 704 1.38 -10.37 9.33
C PRO A 704 0.26 -9.35 9.64
N ILE A 705 -0.51 -9.63 10.69
CA ILE A 705 -1.52 -8.70 11.22
C ILE A 705 -0.84 -7.67 12.11
N ASP A 706 -1.12 -6.40 11.85
CA ASP A 706 -0.66 -5.30 12.69
C ASP A 706 -1.72 -4.95 13.76
N LEU A 707 -1.28 -4.67 14.97
CA LEU A 707 -2.11 -4.31 16.14
C LEU A 707 -1.52 -3.06 16.77
N ALA A 708 -2.33 -2.01 16.99
CA ALA A 708 -1.90 -0.68 17.47
C ALA A 708 -1.25 -0.59 18.88
N VAL A 709 -0.83 -1.72 19.48
CA VAL A 709 -0.06 -1.78 20.73
C VAL A 709 1.44 -1.75 20.41
N GLU A 710 1.91 -0.62 19.88
CA GLU A 710 3.29 -0.51 19.33
C GLU A 710 4.39 -0.19 20.36
N ASP A 711 4.11 0.39 21.53
CA ASP A 711 5.13 0.51 22.60
C ASP A 711 4.49 0.30 24.00
N LYS A 712 5.09 -0.57 24.82
CA LYS A 712 4.70 -0.80 26.22
C LYS A 712 4.91 0.42 27.12
N ARG A 713 5.66 1.42 26.70
CA ARG A 713 5.76 2.73 27.37
C ARG A 713 4.47 3.55 27.23
N ASN A 714 3.68 3.31 26.17
CA ASN A 714 2.48 4.09 25.83
C ASN A 714 1.22 3.26 25.57
N ALA A 715 1.21 1.93 25.74
CA ALA A 715 0.05 1.07 25.47
C ALA A 715 -1.18 1.46 26.29
N ARG A 716 -2.15 2.17 25.69
CA ARG A 716 -3.35 2.67 26.38
C ARG A 716 -4.46 1.63 26.41
N ARG A 717 -5.46 1.85 27.26
CA ARG A 717 -6.67 1.01 27.29
C ARG A 717 -7.50 1.25 26.03
N ILE A 718 -7.47 2.46 25.47
CA ILE A 718 -8.14 2.76 24.19
C ILE A 718 -7.57 1.92 23.02
N ASP A 719 -6.25 1.69 22.97
CA ASP A 719 -5.64 0.91 21.87
C ASP A 719 -6.04 -0.58 21.95
N LEU A 720 -6.12 -1.14 23.17
CA LEU A 720 -6.71 -2.47 23.39
C LEU A 720 -8.20 -2.52 23.00
N ALA A 721 -8.96 -1.46 23.30
CA ALA A 721 -10.37 -1.37 22.96
C ALA A 721 -10.58 -1.28 21.44
N THR A 722 -9.87 -0.41 20.72
CA THR A 722 -9.97 -0.29 19.25
C THR A 722 -9.52 -1.56 18.54
N ASN A 723 -8.51 -2.28 19.07
CA ASN A 723 -8.11 -3.59 18.56
C ASN A 723 -9.23 -4.63 18.68
N SER A 724 -9.95 -4.65 19.81
CA SER A 724 -11.02 -5.64 20.06
C SER A 724 -12.17 -5.64 19.04
N TYR A 725 -12.35 -4.55 18.30
CA TYR A 725 -13.33 -4.43 17.23
C TYR A 725 -12.72 -4.07 15.87
N GLY A 726 -11.40 -4.24 15.71
CA GLY A 726 -10.68 -4.16 14.43
C GLY A 726 -10.44 -2.75 13.89
N GLN A 727 -10.59 -1.71 14.71
CA GLN A 727 -10.35 -0.31 14.35
C GLN A 727 -8.90 0.14 14.63
N GLY A 728 -8.16 -0.60 15.46
CA GLY A 728 -6.71 -0.43 15.66
C GLY A 728 -5.88 -1.55 15.02
N VAL A 729 -6.45 -2.28 14.08
CA VAL A 729 -5.85 -3.47 13.45
C VAL A 729 -5.63 -3.19 11.97
N ARG A 730 -4.50 -3.60 11.38
CA ARG A 730 -4.38 -3.74 9.91
C ARG A 730 -4.27 -5.23 9.58
N ALA A 731 -5.07 -5.70 8.62
CA ALA A 731 -5.06 -7.11 8.24
C ALA A 731 -5.29 -7.27 6.74
N THR A 732 -4.60 -8.22 6.13
CA THR A 732 -4.78 -8.55 4.71
C THR A 732 -6.00 -9.48 4.51
N PRO A 733 -6.66 -9.43 3.34
CA PRO A 733 -7.71 -10.38 2.99
C PRO A 733 -7.29 -11.86 3.11
N VAL A 734 -6.04 -12.19 2.79
CA VAL A 734 -5.44 -13.51 3.03
C VAL A 734 -5.42 -13.88 4.52
N ALA A 735 -4.96 -12.99 5.40
CA ALA A 735 -4.97 -13.23 6.84
C ALA A 735 -6.39 -13.45 7.37
N MET A 736 -7.36 -12.64 6.92
CA MET A 736 -8.76 -12.76 7.34
C MET A 736 -9.41 -14.05 6.83
N ALA A 737 -9.17 -14.46 5.58
CA ALA A 737 -9.67 -15.75 5.07
C ALA A 737 -9.02 -16.94 5.80
N ALA A 738 -7.74 -16.86 6.14
CA ALA A 738 -7.04 -17.88 6.93
C ALA A 738 -7.66 -18.04 8.33
N ILE A 739 -7.95 -16.95 9.03
CA ILE A 739 -8.61 -16.96 10.35
C ILE A 739 -10.01 -17.59 10.28
N TYR A 740 -10.84 -17.16 9.33
CA TYR A 740 -12.21 -17.69 9.20
C TYR A 740 -12.25 -19.14 8.71
N GLY A 741 -11.37 -19.50 7.78
CA GLY A 741 -11.15 -20.88 7.35
C GLY A 741 -10.71 -21.78 8.50
N SER A 742 -9.80 -21.28 9.36
CA SER A 742 -9.33 -22.01 10.54
C SER A 742 -10.46 -22.36 11.51
N LEU A 743 -11.37 -21.42 11.77
CA LEU A 743 -12.56 -21.69 12.60
C LEU A 743 -13.47 -22.74 11.97
N GLY A 744 -13.75 -22.62 10.66
CA GLY A 744 -14.55 -23.60 9.93
C GLY A 744 -13.92 -25.00 9.90
N ALA A 745 -12.59 -25.08 9.90
CA ALA A 745 -11.82 -26.32 9.92
C ALA A 745 -11.49 -26.87 11.33
N ARG A 746 -11.81 -26.11 12.39
CA ARG A 746 -11.44 -26.37 13.81
C ARG A 746 -9.92 -26.42 14.09
N LYS A 747 -9.08 -26.12 13.11
CA LYS A 747 -7.61 -26.11 13.20
C LYS A 747 -7.03 -24.91 12.44
N VAL A 748 -5.87 -24.42 12.86
CA VAL A 748 -5.15 -23.33 12.17
C VAL A 748 -4.78 -23.75 10.74
N ILE A 749 -5.10 -22.90 9.77
CA ILE A 749 -4.79 -23.05 8.36
C ILE A 749 -3.85 -21.91 7.94
N ARG A 750 -2.88 -22.21 7.08
CA ARG A 750 -1.97 -21.23 6.49
C ARG A 750 -2.20 -21.14 4.98
N PRO A 751 -2.25 -19.94 4.39
CA PRO A 751 -2.41 -19.77 2.95
C PRO A 751 -1.25 -20.38 2.16
N ARG A 752 -1.56 -20.95 1.00
CA ARG A 752 -0.58 -21.46 0.04
C ARG A 752 -1.04 -21.20 -1.40
N LEU A 753 -0.07 -20.91 -2.25
CA LEU A 753 -0.25 -20.57 -3.67
C LEU A 753 0.26 -21.67 -4.61
N LEU A 754 1.22 -22.48 -4.16
CA LEU A 754 1.76 -23.63 -4.90
C LEU A 754 1.25 -24.94 -4.29
N LYS A 755 0.92 -25.91 -5.17
CA LYS A 755 0.68 -27.29 -4.75
C LYS A 755 1.96 -27.93 -4.21
N PRO A 756 1.87 -28.92 -3.30
CA PRO A 756 3.03 -29.67 -2.84
C PRO A 756 3.73 -30.37 -4.01
N VAL A 757 5.06 -30.47 -3.93
CA VAL A 757 5.90 -31.31 -4.80
C VAL A 757 6.52 -32.42 -3.95
N SER A 758 6.86 -33.56 -4.55
CA SER A 758 7.34 -34.73 -3.79
C SER A 758 8.82 -34.66 -3.39
N ASP A 759 9.65 -33.92 -4.15
CA ASP A 759 11.10 -33.84 -3.95
C ASP A 759 11.58 -32.66 -3.07
N VAL A 760 10.70 -31.70 -2.72
CA VAL A 760 11.00 -30.61 -1.78
C VAL A 760 10.08 -30.69 -0.57
N LYS A 761 10.69 -30.88 0.61
CA LYS A 761 9.98 -30.78 1.89
C LYS A 761 9.58 -29.33 2.16
N GLU A 762 8.28 -29.11 2.39
CA GLU A 762 7.75 -27.79 2.73
C GLU A 762 8.36 -27.20 4.01
N THR A 763 8.50 -25.87 4.04
CA THR A 763 8.70 -25.09 5.27
C THR A 763 7.48 -25.26 6.18
N PRO A 764 7.62 -25.76 7.42
CA PRO A 764 6.49 -25.81 8.36
C PRO A 764 6.11 -24.40 8.81
N GLU A 765 4.85 -24.03 8.63
CA GLU A 765 4.34 -22.72 9.03
C GLU A 765 3.91 -22.70 10.52
N PRO A 766 4.08 -21.57 11.24
CA PRO A 766 3.76 -21.47 12.66
C PRO A 766 2.32 -21.87 12.98
N HIS A 767 2.14 -22.71 13.99
CA HIS A 767 0.84 -23.19 14.50
C HIS A 767 -0.05 -23.97 13.53
N GLU A 768 0.35 -24.23 12.29
CA GLU A 768 -0.49 -24.93 11.31
C GLU A 768 -0.95 -26.31 11.82
N GLY A 769 -2.23 -26.63 11.60
CA GLY A 769 -2.86 -27.87 12.02
C GLY A 769 -3.16 -27.96 13.53
N GLN A 770 -2.71 -27.01 14.36
CA GLN A 770 -3.04 -26.97 15.79
C GLN A 770 -4.50 -26.54 16.01
N PRO A 771 -5.13 -26.90 17.15
CA PRO A 771 -6.49 -26.44 17.48
C PRO A 771 -6.62 -24.92 17.51
N VAL A 772 -7.79 -24.39 17.13
CA VAL A 772 -8.08 -22.94 17.08
C VAL A 772 -7.93 -22.23 18.44
N ILE A 773 -8.24 -22.91 19.55
CA ILE A 773 -8.00 -22.41 20.90
C ILE A 773 -6.77 -23.12 21.48
N PRO A 774 -5.61 -22.46 21.62
CA PRO A 774 -4.40 -23.11 22.11
C PRO A 774 -4.52 -23.49 23.59
N GLY A 775 -4.01 -24.68 23.93
CA GLY A 775 -3.92 -25.13 25.32
C GLY A 775 -5.27 -25.38 26.03
N MET A 776 -6.37 -25.51 25.28
CA MET A 776 -7.68 -25.98 25.76
C MET A 776 -7.95 -27.38 25.19
N ASP A 777 -8.60 -28.26 25.96
CA ASP A 777 -9.04 -29.57 25.46
C ASP A 777 -10.09 -29.38 24.33
N PRO A 778 -9.96 -30.09 23.18
CA PRO A 778 -10.90 -29.92 22.07
C PRO A 778 -12.38 -30.13 22.42
N LYS A 779 -12.71 -31.06 23.33
CA LYS A 779 -14.10 -31.31 23.75
C LYS A 779 -14.65 -30.16 24.61
N LEU A 780 -13.77 -29.46 25.35
CA LEU A 780 -14.15 -28.26 26.10
C LEU A 780 -14.24 -27.02 25.20
N ALA A 781 -13.46 -26.96 24.12
CA ALA A 781 -13.51 -25.88 23.14
C ALA A 781 -14.76 -25.96 22.24
N GLU A 782 -15.19 -27.17 21.86
CA GLU A 782 -16.23 -27.39 20.84
C GLU A 782 -17.54 -26.62 21.07
N PRO A 783 -18.14 -26.56 22.29
CA PRO A 783 -19.37 -25.80 22.53
C PRO A 783 -19.23 -24.29 22.28
N PHE A 784 -18.03 -23.73 22.52
CA PHE A 784 -17.73 -22.33 22.24
C PHE A 784 -17.51 -22.08 20.75
N LEU A 785 -16.85 -23.00 20.04
CA LEU A 785 -16.65 -22.93 18.59
C LEU A 785 -17.98 -23.09 17.83
N ASP A 786 -18.89 -23.93 18.31
CA ASP A 786 -20.28 -23.98 17.86
C ASP A 786 -21.05 -22.69 18.16
N GLY A 787 -20.82 -22.07 19.33
CA GLY A 787 -21.36 -20.75 19.67
C GLY A 787 -20.93 -19.67 18.67
N ALA A 788 -19.63 -19.64 18.33
CA ALA A 788 -19.09 -18.74 17.32
C ALA A 788 -19.70 -19.00 15.94
N GLN A 789 -19.77 -20.27 15.53
CA GLN A 789 -20.34 -20.68 14.25
C GLN A 789 -21.84 -20.34 14.13
N ARG A 790 -22.63 -20.54 15.19
CA ARG A 790 -24.04 -20.08 15.25
C ARG A 790 -24.15 -18.57 15.13
N GLY A 791 -23.24 -17.81 15.77
CA GLY A 791 -23.17 -16.36 15.63
C GLY A 791 -22.91 -15.93 14.17
N LEU A 792 -21.92 -16.53 13.51
CA LEU A 792 -21.58 -16.27 12.10
C LEU A 792 -22.68 -16.71 11.12
N PHE A 793 -23.40 -17.78 11.43
CA PHE A 793 -24.60 -18.18 10.68
C PHE A 793 -25.70 -17.12 10.83
N GLY A 794 -25.96 -16.66 12.05
CA GLY A 794 -27.01 -15.69 12.37
C GLY A 794 -26.78 -14.29 11.78
N VAL A 795 -25.52 -13.86 11.62
CA VAL A 795 -25.18 -12.63 10.86
C VAL A 795 -25.79 -12.66 9.44
N VAL A 796 -25.78 -13.83 8.81
CA VAL A 796 -26.22 -14.05 7.42
C VAL A 796 -27.69 -14.49 7.35
N ASN A 797 -28.19 -15.25 8.33
CA ASN A 797 -29.47 -15.95 8.25
C ASN A 797 -30.56 -15.40 9.20
N SER A 798 -30.21 -14.85 10.37
CA SER A 798 -31.22 -14.31 11.30
C SER A 798 -31.82 -13.00 10.76
N PRO A 799 -33.12 -12.72 10.96
CA PRO A 799 -33.76 -11.49 10.45
C PRO A 799 -33.09 -10.18 10.91
N SER A 800 -32.39 -10.25 12.04
CA SER A 800 -31.76 -9.10 12.71
C SER A 800 -30.24 -8.98 12.46
N GLY A 801 -29.65 -9.89 11.68
CA GLY A 801 -28.20 -9.99 11.42
C GLY A 801 -27.68 -9.00 10.36
N THR A 802 -26.41 -8.60 10.46
CA THR A 802 -25.86 -7.47 9.68
C THR A 802 -25.68 -7.73 8.18
N ALA A 803 -25.68 -8.98 7.71
CA ALA A 803 -25.65 -9.32 6.29
C ALA A 803 -27.03 -9.78 5.76
N ALA A 804 -27.99 -10.05 6.64
CA ALA A 804 -29.21 -10.79 6.34
C ALA A 804 -30.07 -10.16 5.24
N GLY A 805 -30.21 -8.83 5.23
CA GLY A 805 -31.02 -8.13 4.22
C GLY A 805 -30.47 -8.20 2.80
N VAL A 806 -29.15 -8.25 2.64
CA VAL A 806 -28.51 -8.38 1.32
C VAL A 806 -28.43 -9.85 0.90
N MET A 807 -28.09 -10.74 1.84
CA MET A 807 -28.01 -12.18 1.60
C MET A 807 -29.39 -12.82 1.36
N ALA A 808 -30.49 -12.13 1.64
CA ALA A 808 -31.85 -12.55 1.27
C ALA A 808 -32.10 -12.60 -0.25
N SER A 809 -31.21 -12.01 -1.07
CA SER A 809 -31.20 -12.18 -2.53
C SER A 809 -30.73 -13.58 -2.98
N LEU A 810 -30.09 -14.35 -2.10
CA LEU A 810 -29.65 -15.71 -2.38
C LEU A 810 -30.78 -16.72 -2.13
N PRO A 811 -30.87 -17.80 -2.93
CA PRO A 811 -31.72 -18.93 -2.63
C PRO A 811 -31.43 -19.50 -1.21
N PRO A 812 -32.47 -19.87 -0.43
CA PRO A 812 -32.29 -20.28 0.97
C PRO A 812 -31.30 -21.44 1.18
N GLU A 813 -31.23 -22.37 0.24
CA GLU A 813 -30.33 -23.53 0.24
C GLU A 813 -28.87 -23.19 -0.07
N ILE A 814 -28.60 -22.05 -0.71
CA ILE A 814 -27.26 -21.47 -0.85
C ILE A 814 -26.94 -20.66 0.42
N ARG A 815 -27.87 -19.79 0.85
CA ARG A 815 -27.71 -18.91 2.01
C ARG A 815 -27.41 -19.66 3.31
N ARG A 816 -28.05 -20.82 3.53
CA ARG A 816 -27.81 -21.70 4.69
C ARG A 816 -26.42 -22.33 4.73
N ARG A 817 -25.65 -22.31 3.64
CA ARG A 817 -24.27 -22.83 3.61
C ARG A 817 -23.24 -21.78 4.05
N ILE A 818 -23.63 -20.51 4.16
CA ILE A 818 -22.73 -19.37 4.38
C ILE A 818 -22.67 -19.01 5.87
N PHE A 819 -21.46 -18.90 6.38
CA PHE A 819 -21.12 -18.45 7.72
C PHE A 819 -20.17 -17.26 7.58
N GLY A 820 -20.52 -16.08 8.09
CA GLY A 820 -19.66 -14.92 7.85
C GLY A 820 -19.94 -13.72 8.74
N LYS A 821 -19.05 -12.73 8.67
CA LYS A 821 -19.10 -11.51 9.47
C LYS A 821 -18.84 -10.30 8.58
N THR A 822 -19.67 -9.28 8.72
CA THR A 822 -19.43 -7.97 8.11
C THR A 822 -18.50 -7.12 8.99
N GLY A 823 -17.61 -6.36 8.34
CA GLY A 823 -16.78 -5.33 8.96
C GLY A 823 -17.04 -3.97 8.32
N THR A 824 -17.03 -2.93 9.15
CA THR A 824 -16.81 -1.56 8.70
C THR A 824 -15.77 -1.00 9.67
N ALA A 825 -14.74 -0.36 9.14
CA ALA A 825 -13.82 0.47 9.91
C ALA A 825 -13.87 1.88 9.33
N ASP A 826 -13.93 2.89 10.20
CA ASP A 826 -14.01 4.28 9.79
C ASP A 826 -12.58 4.75 9.46
N THR A 827 -12.37 5.29 8.25
CA THR A 827 -11.06 5.81 7.80
C THR A 827 -11.08 7.35 7.77
N VAL A 828 -10.15 7.99 7.06
CA VAL A 828 -10.16 9.44 6.85
C VAL A 828 -11.42 9.91 6.10
N GLU A 829 -11.77 11.20 6.27
CA GLU A 829 -12.80 11.93 5.51
C GLU A 829 -14.22 11.32 5.46
N GLY A 830 -14.60 10.53 6.47
CA GLY A 830 -15.91 9.87 6.50
C GLY A 830 -16.06 8.76 5.46
N MET A 831 -14.94 8.26 4.93
CA MET A 831 -14.87 7.06 4.12
C MET A 831 -14.62 5.84 5.01
N ASN A 832 -15.08 4.66 4.58
CA ASN A 832 -14.91 3.41 5.31
C ASN A 832 -14.04 2.41 4.53
N SER A 833 -13.48 1.46 5.29
CA SER A 833 -13.09 0.14 4.80
C SER A 833 -14.22 -0.84 5.08
N ALA A 834 -14.87 -1.30 4.02
CA ALA A 834 -15.99 -2.22 4.08
C ALA A 834 -15.52 -3.67 3.86
N TRP A 835 -15.91 -4.58 4.74
CA TRP A 835 -15.44 -5.96 4.75
C TRP A 835 -16.57 -7.00 4.86
N PHE A 836 -16.34 -8.18 4.29
CA PHE A 836 -17.10 -9.38 4.61
C PHE A 836 -16.18 -10.61 4.54
N ALA A 837 -16.00 -11.31 5.65
CA ALA A 837 -15.14 -12.50 5.75
C ALA A 837 -15.92 -13.68 6.33
N GLY A 838 -15.59 -14.90 5.94
CA GLY A 838 -16.41 -16.06 6.26
C GLY A 838 -15.93 -17.35 5.61
N TRP A 839 -16.81 -18.34 5.58
CA TRP A 839 -16.71 -19.50 4.70
C TRP A 839 -18.09 -19.93 4.22
N MET A 840 -18.09 -20.75 3.17
CA MET A 840 -19.27 -21.44 2.68
C MET A 840 -18.97 -22.94 2.58
N ASN A 841 -19.89 -23.77 3.04
CA ASN A 841 -19.81 -25.23 2.89
C ASN A 841 -20.37 -25.66 1.52
N ASP A 842 -19.93 -26.82 1.02
CA ASP A 842 -20.47 -27.51 -0.17
C ASP A 842 -20.50 -26.59 -1.42
N VAL A 843 -19.31 -26.25 -1.92
CA VAL A 843 -19.03 -25.21 -2.92
C VAL A 843 -18.16 -25.77 -4.04
N ALA A 844 -18.63 -25.76 -5.28
CA ALA A 844 -17.84 -26.17 -6.46
C ALA A 844 -17.08 -27.51 -6.27
N GLY A 845 -17.77 -28.53 -5.73
CA GLY A 845 -17.19 -29.85 -5.44
C GLY A 845 -16.37 -29.97 -4.15
N ARG A 846 -16.13 -28.87 -3.43
CA ARG A 846 -15.37 -28.82 -2.17
C ARG A 846 -16.26 -28.74 -0.95
N ARG A 847 -15.84 -29.37 0.15
CA ARG A 847 -16.55 -29.35 1.44
C ARG A 847 -16.57 -27.96 2.07
N ARG A 848 -15.54 -27.14 1.87
CA ARG A 848 -15.48 -25.78 2.43
C ARG A 848 -14.54 -24.84 1.69
N VAL A 849 -15.06 -23.65 1.37
CA VAL A 849 -14.27 -22.53 0.85
C VAL A 849 -14.42 -21.34 1.80
N ALA A 850 -13.31 -20.93 2.41
CA ALA A 850 -13.19 -19.66 3.12
C ALA A 850 -13.12 -18.50 2.14
N PHE A 851 -13.58 -17.32 2.56
CA PHE A 851 -13.57 -16.12 1.74
C PHE A 851 -13.25 -14.86 2.55
N ALA A 852 -12.71 -13.87 1.86
CA ALA A 852 -12.62 -12.50 2.35
C ALA A 852 -12.91 -11.51 1.22
N CYS A 853 -13.66 -10.47 1.54
CA CYS A 853 -13.86 -9.28 0.72
C CYS A 853 -13.44 -8.04 1.50
N LEU A 854 -12.71 -7.15 0.82
CA LEU A 854 -12.40 -5.78 1.22
C LEU A 854 -12.87 -4.85 0.09
N VAL A 855 -13.49 -3.72 0.44
CA VAL A 855 -13.71 -2.57 -0.45
C VAL A 855 -13.35 -1.32 0.33
N SER A 856 -12.33 -0.60 -0.10
CA SER A 856 -11.87 0.63 0.56
C SER A 856 -12.49 1.90 -0.04
N HIS A 857 -12.18 3.01 0.61
CA HIS A 857 -12.61 4.37 0.28
C HIS A 857 -14.09 4.39 -0.10
N THR A 858 -14.96 3.84 0.75
CA THR A 858 -16.39 3.73 0.45
C THR A 858 -17.25 4.26 1.58
N ARG A 859 -18.28 5.06 1.27
CA ARG A 859 -19.30 5.49 2.25
C ARG A 859 -20.33 4.39 2.55
N GLU A 860 -20.25 3.23 1.88
CA GLU A 860 -21.06 2.05 2.22
C GLU A 860 -20.44 1.22 3.35
N THR A 861 -21.25 0.35 3.98
CA THR A 861 -20.81 -0.57 5.04
C THR A 861 -20.39 -1.93 4.46
N GLY A 862 -19.67 -2.76 5.23
CA GLY A 862 -19.35 -4.13 4.85
C GLY A 862 -20.55 -4.97 4.43
N GLY A 863 -21.70 -4.79 5.09
CA GLY A 863 -22.95 -5.47 4.74
C GLY A 863 -23.57 -5.03 3.41
N ARG A 864 -23.24 -3.83 2.90
CA ARG A 864 -23.72 -3.35 1.59
C ARG A 864 -22.68 -3.52 0.50
N ALA A 865 -21.47 -2.96 0.65
CA ALA A 865 -20.44 -3.01 -0.39
C ALA A 865 -19.92 -4.44 -0.61
N CYS A 866 -19.35 -5.06 0.42
CA CYS A 866 -18.85 -6.43 0.33
C CYS A 866 -19.97 -7.48 0.38
N GLY A 867 -21.06 -7.22 1.11
CA GLY A 867 -22.21 -8.12 1.17
C GLY A 867 -22.86 -8.32 -0.19
N ARG A 868 -23.02 -7.27 -1.01
CA ARG A 868 -23.56 -7.39 -2.38
C ARG A 868 -22.58 -8.10 -3.31
N LEU A 869 -21.30 -7.72 -3.25
CA LEU A 869 -20.23 -8.35 -4.04
C LEU A 869 -20.23 -9.86 -3.80
N MET A 870 -20.13 -10.27 -2.53
CA MET A 870 -20.04 -11.68 -2.15
C MET A 870 -21.36 -12.43 -2.36
N ALA A 871 -22.54 -11.80 -2.29
CA ALA A 871 -23.77 -12.45 -2.72
C ALA A 871 -23.69 -12.81 -4.22
N GLY A 872 -23.27 -11.88 -5.08
CA GLY A 872 -23.07 -12.14 -6.51
C GLY A 872 -22.04 -13.25 -6.79
N VAL A 873 -20.89 -13.23 -6.11
CA VAL A 873 -19.85 -14.26 -6.23
C VAL A 873 -20.36 -15.62 -5.76
N LEU A 874 -20.86 -15.72 -4.52
CA LEU A 874 -21.26 -16.99 -3.92
C LEU A 874 -22.44 -17.64 -4.66
N ALA A 875 -23.35 -16.86 -5.25
CA ALA A 875 -24.37 -17.38 -6.14
C ALA A 875 -23.78 -18.05 -7.40
N LYS A 876 -22.84 -17.38 -8.09
CA LYS A 876 -22.18 -17.94 -9.28
C LYS A 876 -21.34 -19.17 -8.93
N VAL A 877 -20.60 -19.13 -7.82
CA VAL A 877 -19.72 -20.24 -7.39
C VAL A 877 -20.55 -21.46 -6.93
N ALA A 878 -21.68 -21.26 -6.24
CA ALA A 878 -22.59 -22.34 -5.90
C ALA A 878 -23.08 -23.08 -7.15
N ALA A 879 -23.53 -22.34 -8.16
CA ALA A 879 -24.03 -22.87 -9.42
C ALA A 879 -22.97 -23.63 -10.27
N LEU A 880 -21.68 -23.50 -9.96
CA LEU A 880 -20.64 -24.37 -10.55
C LEU A 880 -20.63 -25.78 -9.94
N GLY A 881 -21.02 -25.94 -8.66
CA GLY A 881 -21.06 -27.23 -7.99
C GLY A 881 -22.26 -28.11 -8.39
N ASP A 882 -23.34 -27.49 -8.84
CA ASP A 882 -24.58 -28.18 -9.23
C ASP A 882 -24.54 -28.71 -10.68
N LYS A 883 -23.51 -28.36 -11.45
CA LYS A 883 -23.22 -28.91 -12.80
C LYS A 883 -22.24 -30.08 -12.70
N LYS A 884 -22.78 -31.29 -12.53
CA LYS A 884 -22.05 -32.54 -12.76
C LYS A 884 -21.88 -32.82 -14.26
#